data_AF-R9NXG7-F1
#
_entry.id   AF-R9NXG7-F1
#
_cell.length_a   1.000
_cell.length_b   1.000
_cell.length_c   1.000
_cell.angle_alpha   90.00
_cell.angle_beta   90.00
_cell.angle_gamma   90.00
#
_symmetry.space_group_name_H-M   'P 1'
#
loop_
_entity.id
_entity.type
_entity.pdbx_description
1 polymer ?
#
loop_
_entity_poly.entity_id
_entity_poly.type
_entity_poly.pdbx_seq_one_letter_code
_entity_poly.pdbx_strand_id
1 'polypeptide(L)'
;MSFLLRIAADLNTCPVGIATQDPELREKFAGQPEAVINFFYYLAEELRSIMAKLGLRTINEMVGRSDLLKVDDSLRTPKTAKLDLSALLKPAHEMRPGAATYKVRQQDHKLYVRLDNKFIDEAEPALTQGLPVQIECDVVNTDRALGTTLSYRVSKLYGEEGLPRDTIHINAKGSAGQSLGAFLAPGVTIELEGDANDYAGKGMSGGRLIVYPPKNSPFKAEENIIVGNTCLYGATTGHAYFRGIAAERFAVRNSGAHAVVEGVGDHALEYMTGGRVVILGPTGRNCAAGMSGGIAYVLDMNRDFHTKCNIEMVELGPVKDPKEIAELRNLIENHRHYTGSTVADHVLHEFHHILPRFVRVMPLDYKRVLEEEAAKAAAEKKRSSHVDLLGTLSRHGSQVEILAQEDNPKDNAADGVREIPAAKPVEPSVVDVEDSMVDDETAKSRLNKLDKTRGFMKYKRLGEHYRNPTKRVKDYKELSVRLTEAELKYQTARCMDCGVPFCQADTGCPISNIIPKWNDLVFKGQWEDALNRLLMTNNFPEFTGRVCPAPCEGACVLGITEQPVGIKSVECAIIDKGFEEGWMVPRPPKTRTGRTVAIIGSGPAGLATADQLNKAGHSVTVYERADRIGGLLMYGIPNMKLDKGVVQRRVDLMAAEGVNFVTSTHVGRDVDPKQLHAQNDAIVYAVGATWPRDLKVPGREADGVHFAMDFLAPNTKSLLDSGLQDGHYLSAKGKDVIVIGGGDTGCDAQATALRHGAKSIVNFELLPQPPNERAKGNPWPQFPRVFKVDYGHAEVAAQWGSDPREYCISTTSFEKDAEGKLVALNTIKVNWELDASGKWQMNKIPGSEKRWPCDLCLLSLGFLGPENDAVTALGLEQDGRSNIKADDQKGKSPYKTNVERVYTAGDCRRGQSLIVWGIQEGRACAAQVDRDLMGNTRLPWAGSIKKREFLPIQGTTGAEKTKVAATA
;
A
#
# COMPACT_ATOMS: atom_id res chain seq x y z
N MET A 1 1.77 -3.32 15.44
CA MET A 1 0.93 -2.15 15.10
C MET A 1 1.74 -0.86 15.07
N SER A 2 2.37 -0.45 16.19
CA SER A 2 3.37 0.64 16.20
C SER A 2 4.43 0.45 15.11
N PHE A 3 4.97 -0.76 14.93
CA PHE A 3 6.00 -1.04 13.92
C PHE A 3 5.56 -0.84 12.45
N LEU A 4 4.33 -1.22 12.08
CA LEU A 4 3.79 -1.02 10.71
C LEU A 4 3.52 0.46 10.42
N LEU A 5 2.99 1.19 11.41
CA LEU A 5 2.79 2.64 11.30
C LEU A 5 4.12 3.41 11.30
N ARG A 6 5.14 2.91 12.01
CA ARG A 6 6.48 3.52 12.05
C ARG A 6 7.21 3.40 10.70
N ILE A 7 7.19 2.21 10.09
CA ILE A 7 7.78 2.01 8.76
C ILE A 7 7.06 2.86 7.70
N ALA A 8 5.73 2.94 7.78
CA ALA A 8 4.93 3.77 6.86
C ALA A 8 5.14 5.29 7.08
N ALA A 9 5.46 5.71 8.31
CA ALA A 9 5.77 7.10 8.65
C ALA A 9 7.19 7.49 8.19
N ASP A 10 8.20 6.67 8.45
CA ASP A 10 9.60 6.96 8.08
C ASP A 10 9.78 7.01 6.55
N LEU A 11 9.02 6.20 5.81
CA LEU A 11 9.09 6.15 4.34
C LEU A 11 8.04 7.03 3.64
N ASN A 12 7.15 7.70 4.39
CA ASN A 12 6.00 8.42 3.85
C ASN A 12 5.11 7.58 2.89
N THR A 13 5.08 6.25 3.07
CA THR A 13 4.33 5.30 2.21
C THR A 13 2.98 4.92 2.79
N CYS A 14 2.45 5.70 3.74
CA CYS A 14 1.15 5.43 4.35
C CYS A 14 0.05 5.45 3.30
N PRO A 15 -0.63 4.31 3.04
CA PRO A 15 -1.61 4.21 1.95
C PRO A 15 -2.83 5.15 2.12
N VAL A 16 -3.06 5.67 3.32
CA VAL A 16 -4.22 6.50 3.64
C VAL A 16 -3.82 7.89 4.14
N GLY A 17 -2.52 8.26 4.04
CA GLY A 17 -2.00 9.55 4.50
C GLY A 17 -1.96 9.74 6.03
N ILE A 18 -2.48 8.80 6.82
CA ILE A 18 -2.62 8.91 8.29
C ILE A 18 -1.28 9.09 9.00
N ALA A 19 -0.25 8.37 8.56
CA ALA A 19 1.05 8.34 9.23
C ALA A 19 2.12 9.18 8.51
N THR A 20 1.77 9.89 7.43
CA THR A 20 2.74 10.75 6.74
C THR A 20 2.99 12.01 7.56
N GLN A 21 4.26 12.41 7.68
CA GLN A 21 4.65 13.69 8.26
C GLN A 21 4.89 14.76 7.18
N ASP A 22 4.90 14.36 5.90
CA ASP A 22 5.06 15.27 4.76
C ASP A 22 3.77 16.09 4.53
N PRO A 23 3.84 17.44 4.63
CA PRO A 23 2.69 18.32 4.42
C PRO A 23 2.04 18.20 3.04
N GLU A 24 2.82 18.01 1.97
CA GLU A 24 2.29 17.86 0.60
C GLU A 24 1.48 16.55 0.47
N LEU A 25 1.93 15.49 1.15
CA LEU A 25 1.20 14.23 1.20
C LEU A 25 -0.05 14.33 2.08
N ARG A 26 -0.01 15.05 3.20
CA ARG A 26 -1.20 15.30 4.02
C ARG A 26 -2.27 16.09 3.25
N GLU A 27 -1.87 17.06 2.45
CA GLU A 27 -2.80 17.85 1.63
C GLU A 27 -3.49 16.99 0.56
N LYS A 28 -2.75 16.09 -0.10
CA LYS A 28 -3.34 15.16 -1.09
C LYS A 28 -4.20 14.05 -0.48
N PHE A 29 -3.86 13.57 0.71
CA PHE A 29 -4.62 12.54 1.41
C PHE A 29 -5.43 13.14 2.56
N ALA A 30 -6.51 13.84 2.22
CA ALA A 30 -7.52 14.32 3.17
C ALA A 30 -8.38 13.16 3.73
N GLY A 31 -7.75 12.02 4.03
CA GLY A 31 -8.37 10.74 4.37
C GLY A 31 -9.55 10.94 5.32
N GLN A 32 -10.71 10.45 4.90
CA GLN A 32 -11.92 10.54 5.71
C GLN A 32 -11.73 9.66 6.97
N PRO A 33 -12.15 10.10 8.18
CA PRO A 33 -12.10 9.28 9.39
C PRO A 33 -12.66 7.87 9.21
N GLU A 34 -13.67 7.73 8.34
CA GLU A 34 -14.32 6.48 7.95
C GLU A 34 -13.35 5.49 7.29
N ALA A 35 -12.36 5.96 6.53
CA ALA A 35 -11.34 5.10 5.92
C ALA A 35 -10.45 4.45 7.00
N VAL A 36 -10.14 5.19 8.05
CA VAL A 36 -9.40 4.70 9.23
C VAL A 36 -10.23 3.65 9.96
N ILE A 37 -11.49 3.99 10.24
CA ILE A 37 -12.44 3.10 10.91
C ILE A 37 -12.57 1.79 10.13
N ASN A 38 -12.76 1.85 8.82
CA ASN A 38 -12.86 0.67 7.95
C ASN A 38 -11.58 -0.18 7.98
N PHE A 39 -10.40 0.44 7.92
CA PHE A 39 -9.14 -0.28 8.06
C PHE A 39 -9.06 -1.06 9.39
N PHE A 40 -9.45 -0.44 10.50
CA PHE A 40 -9.49 -1.11 11.81
C PHE A 40 -10.56 -2.20 11.88
N TYR A 41 -11.71 -2.02 11.22
CA TYR A 41 -12.72 -3.09 11.11
C TYR A 41 -12.17 -4.29 10.35
N TYR A 42 -11.54 -4.11 9.19
CA TYR A 42 -10.93 -5.22 8.44
C TYR A 42 -9.84 -5.93 9.25
N LEU A 43 -8.98 -5.18 9.93
CA LEU A 43 -7.95 -5.76 10.80
C LEU A 43 -8.57 -6.54 11.97
N ALA A 44 -9.64 -6.02 12.57
CA ALA A 44 -10.37 -6.69 13.64
C ALA A 44 -11.08 -7.96 13.14
N GLU A 45 -11.67 -7.95 11.94
CA GLU A 45 -12.30 -9.11 11.31
C GLU A 45 -11.28 -10.20 10.98
N GLU A 46 -10.12 -9.83 10.43
CA GLU A 46 -9.04 -10.77 10.16
C GLU A 46 -8.50 -11.37 11.46
N LEU A 47 -8.24 -10.54 12.47
CA LEU A 47 -7.84 -11.00 13.80
C LEU A 47 -8.87 -11.98 14.38
N ARG A 48 -10.16 -11.65 14.33
CA ARG A 48 -11.24 -12.54 14.79
C ARG A 48 -11.29 -13.84 14.01
N SER A 49 -11.08 -13.79 12.69
CA SER A 49 -11.04 -14.98 11.84
C SER A 49 -9.88 -15.90 12.20
N ILE A 50 -8.71 -15.33 12.50
CA ILE A 50 -7.53 -16.08 12.97
C ILE A 50 -7.79 -16.64 14.38
N MET A 51 -8.31 -15.82 15.30
CA MET A 51 -8.68 -16.26 16.65
C MET A 51 -9.67 -17.43 16.61
N ALA A 52 -10.69 -17.36 15.76
CA ALA A 52 -11.68 -18.43 15.58
C ALA A 52 -11.04 -19.72 15.06
N LYS A 53 -10.09 -19.63 14.11
CA LYS A 53 -9.30 -20.80 13.64
C LYS A 53 -8.47 -21.44 14.75
N LEU A 54 -8.03 -20.63 15.72
CA LEU A 54 -7.29 -21.08 16.91
C LEU A 54 -8.22 -21.52 18.07
N GLY A 55 -9.54 -21.44 17.91
CA GLY A 55 -10.51 -21.79 18.95
C GLY A 55 -10.67 -20.74 20.06
N LEU A 56 -10.26 -19.50 19.80
CA LEU A 56 -10.30 -18.38 20.75
C LEU A 56 -11.41 -17.39 20.39
N ARG A 57 -12.13 -16.89 21.39
CA ARG A 57 -13.24 -15.93 21.24
C ARG A 57 -12.85 -14.52 21.65
N THR A 58 -11.95 -14.38 22.62
CA THR A 58 -11.52 -13.08 23.15
C THR A 58 -10.00 -12.96 23.18
N ILE A 59 -9.50 -11.72 23.16
CA ILE A 59 -8.05 -11.48 23.29
C ILE A 59 -7.56 -11.99 24.66
N ASN A 60 -8.35 -11.86 25.72
CA ASN A 60 -7.98 -12.37 27.05
C ASN A 60 -7.74 -13.89 27.05
N GLU A 61 -8.52 -14.65 26.29
CA GLU A 61 -8.30 -16.10 26.13
C GLU A 61 -6.99 -16.42 25.39
N MET A 62 -6.43 -15.47 24.63
CA MET A 62 -5.17 -15.60 23.91
C MET A 62 -3.96 -15.26 24.79
N VAL A 63 -4.10 -14.32 25.73
CA VAL A 63 -2.98 -13.84 26.55
C VAL A 63 -2.46 -14.96 27.45
N GLY A 64 -1.16 -15.27 27.31
CA GLY A 64 -0.47 -16.29 28.10
C GLY A 64 -0.75 -17.74 27.67
N ARG A 65 -1.34 -17.96 26.49
CA ARG A 65 -1.53 -19.30 25.89
C ARG A 65 -0.26 -19.82 25.21
N SER A 66 0.77 -20.09 26.01
CA SER A 66 2.02 -20.68 25.50
C SER A 66 1.81 -22.10 24.93
N ASP A 67 0.72 -22.77 25.32
CA ASP A 67 0.27 -24.06 24.77
C ASP A 67 -0.16 -23.99 23.29
N LEU A 68 -0.46 -22.79 22.77
CA LEU A 68 -0.75 -22.59 21.34
C LEU A 68 0.50 -22.27 20.51
N LEU A 69 1.68 -22.21 21.14
CA LEU A 69 2.95 -21.97 20.48
C LEU A 69 3.71 -23.29 20.29
N LYS A 70 4.44 -23.39 19.18
CA LYS A 70 5.36 -24.51 18.92
C LYS A 70 6.67 -24.00 18.34
N VAL A 71 7.73 -24.75 18.56
CA VAL A 71 9.02 -24.49 17.92
C VAL A 71 8.90 -24.82 16.43
N ASP A 72 9.37 -23.92 15.57
CA ASP A 72 9.50 -24.20 14.14
C ASP A 72 10.84 -24.89 13.89
N ASP A 73 10.82 -26.22 13.85
CA ASP A 73 12.04 -27.01 13.66
C ASP A 73 12.68 -26.83 12.28
N SER A 74 11.97 -26.28 11.29
CA SER A 74 12.51 -26.01 9.96
C SER A 74 13.62 -24.94 9.97
N LEU A 75 13.68 -24.12 11.02
CA LEU A 75 14.67 -23.06 11.21
C LEU A 75 15.83 -23.49 12.12
N ARG A 76 15.90 -24.76 12.55
CA ARG A 76 17.01 -25.25 13.38
C ARG A 76 18.32 -25.21 12.59
N THR A 77 19.33 -24.65 13.23
CA THR A 77 20.72 -24.67 12.77
C THR A 77 21.55 -25.55 13.69
N PRO A 78 22.76 -25.98 13.29
CA PRO A 78 23.66 -26.71 14.20
C PRO A 78 23.91 -25.99 15.53
N LYS A 79 23.91 -24.64 15.54
CA LYS A 79 24.07 -23.82 16.75
C LYS A 79 22.86 -23.87 17.66
N THR A 80 21.65 -23.92 17.10
CA THR A 80 20.39 -23.88 17.87
C THR A 80 19.82 -25.27 18.16
N ALA A 81 20.39 -26.33 17.59
CA ALA A 81 19.91 -27.70 17.71
C ALA A 81 19.82 -28.22 19.16
N LYS A 82 20.60 -27.65 20.09
CA LYS A 82 20.61 -28.05 21.51
C LYS A 82 19.82 -27.11 22.42
N LEU A 83 19.16 -26.08 21.88
CA LEU A 83 18.32 -25.20 22.70
C LEU A 83 17.03 -25.94 23.07
N ASP A 84 16.80 -26.08 24.37
CA ASP A 84 15.53 -26.54 24.91
C ASP A 84 14.67 -25.33 25.30
N LEU A 85 13.55 -25.15 24.59
CA LEU A 85 12.60 -24.07 24.83
C LEU A 85 11.37 -24.55 25.61
N SER A 86 11.35 -25.81 26.09
CA SER A 86 10.24 -26.39 26.83
C SER A 86 9.84 -25.55 28.04
N ALA A 87 10.81 -25.01 28.78
CA ALA A 87 10.58 -24.14 29.93
C ALA A 87 9.89 -22.82 29.56
N LEU A 88 10.15 -22.27 28.37
CA LEU A 88 9.51 -21.05 27.86
C LEU A 88 8.08 -21.31 27.35
N LEU A 89 7.83 -22.51 26.83
CA LEU A 89 6.52 -22.90 26.30
C LEU A 89 5.58 -23.44 27.38
N LYS A 90 6.10 -23.73 28.58
CA LYS A 90 5.30 -24.28 29.68
C LYS A 90 4.25 -23.28 30.17
N PRO A 91 2.95 -23.63 30.14
CA PRO A 91 1.89 -22.74 30.62
C PRO A 91 2.04 -22.40 32.10
N ALA A 92 1.82 -21.13 32.45
CA ALA A 92 1.98 -20.64 33.83
C ALA A 92 1.10 -21.36 34.85
N HIS A 93 -0.10 -21.80 34.43
CA HIS A 93 -1.04 -22.51 35.29
C HIS A 93 -0.57 -23.93 35.65
N GLU A 94 0.27 -24.57 34.83
CA GLU A 94 0.89 -25.86 35.16
C GLU A 94 1.98 -25.71 36.22
N MET A 95 2.70 -24.58 36.22
CA MET A 95 3.70 -24.29 37.24
C MET A 95 3.05 -23.86 38.55
N ARG A 96 1.99 -23.05 38.48
CA ARG A 96 1.26 -22.56 39.64
C ARG A 96 -0.25 -22.54 39.36
N PRO A 97 -1.01 -23.50 39.91
CA PRO A 97 -2.46 -23.51 39.78
C PRO A 97 -3.07 -22.18 40.21
N GLY A 98 -3.93 -21.60 39.36
CA GLY A 98 -4.57 -20.30 39.62
C GLY A 98 -3.72 -19.07 39.31
N ALA A 99 -2.54 -19.23 38.71
CA ALA A 99 -1.77 -18.09 38.21
C ALA A 99 -2.54 -17.35 37.12
N ALA A 100 -2.80 -16.06 37.34
CA ALA A 100 -3.44 -15.22 36.35
C ALA A 100 -2.49 -14.96 35.18
N THR A 101 -2.92 -15.32 33.97
CA THR A 101 -2.17 -15.09 32.72
C THR A 101 -2.51 -13.75 32.06
N TYR A 102 -3.57 -13.09 32.51
CA TYR A 102 -4.04 -11.79 32.03
C TYR A 102 -4.33 -10.85 33.21
N LYS A 103 -4.67 -9.60 32.90
CA LYS A 103 -4.96 -8.57 33.90
C LYS A 103 -6.23 -8.92 34.71
N VAL A 104 -6.04 -9.39 35.94
CA VAL A 104 -7.13 -9.69 36.90
C VAL A 104 -7.27 -8.65 38.03
N ARG A 105 -6.32 -7.73 38.16
CA ARG A 105 -6.31 -6.65 39.17
C ARG A 105 -5.83 -5.36 38.53
N GLN A 106 -6.36 -4.23 38.99
CA GLN A 106 -5.82 -2.91 38.65
C GLN A 106 -4.52 -2.68 39.42
N GLN A 107 -3.56 -2.02 38.79
CA GLN A 107 -2.30 -1.68 39.44
C GLN A 107 -2.49 -0.38 40.21
N ASP A 108 -2.19 -0.39 41.52
CA ASP A 108 -2.15 0.82 42.33
C ASP A 108 -0.73 1.40 42.30
N HIS A 109 -0.58 2.54 41.63
CA HIS A 109 0.69 3.23 41.46
C HIS A 109 1.03 4.17 42.64
N LYS A 110 0.15 4.29 43.64
CA LYS A 110 0.31 5.15 44.84
C LYS A 110 0.74 6.59 44.52
N LEU A 111 0.24 7.15 43.42
CA LEU A 111 0.63 8.47 42.94
C LEU A 111 0.32 9.59 43.95
N TYR A 112 -0.66 9.38 44.84
CA TYR A 112 -1.08 10.34 45.86
C TYR A 112 -0.05 10.55 46.98
N VAL A 113 0.91 9.62 47.18
CA VAL A 113 1.93 9.71 48.24
C VAL A 113 3.25 10.32 47.75
N ARG A 114 3.35 10.69 46.47
CA ARG A 114 4.61 11.16 45.88
C ARG A 114 4.94 12.58 46.32
N LEU A 115 6.23 12.81 46.58
CA LEU A 115 6.77 14.13 46.93
C LEU A 115 6.45 15.21 45.87
N ASP A 116 6.32 14.81 44.60
CA ASP A 116 5.88 15.70 43.52
C ASP A 116 4.54 16.42 43.79
N ASN A 117 3.62 15.82 44.56
CA ASN A 117 2.36 16.49 44.92
C ASN A 117 2.62 17.68 45.84
N LYS A 118 3.56 17.56 46.78
CA LYS A 118 4.03 18.69 47.61
C LYS A 118 4.56 19.82 46.73
N PHE A 119 5.35 19.49 45.71
CA PHE A 119 5.89 20.50 44.80
C PHE A 119 4.80 21.24 44.03
N ILE A 120 3.73 20.54 43.63
CA ILE A 120 2.59 21.16 42.95
C ILE A 120 1.84 22.08 43.91
N ASP A 121 1.54 21.60 45.12
CA ASP A 121 0.79 22.37 46.12
C ASP A 121 1.53 23.66 46.52
N GLU A 122 2.85 23.59 46.72
CA GLU A 122 3.67 24.76 47.07
C GLU A 122 3.96 25.67 45.86
N ALA A 123 4.00 25.13 44.63
CA ALA A 123 4.19 25.90 43.41
C ALA A 123 2.90 26.54 42.87
N GLU A 124 1.74 26.39 43.53
CA GLU A 124 0.47 26.97 43.07
C GLU A 124 0.55 28.48 42.76
N PRO A 125 1.25 29.34 43.56
CA PRO A 125 1.43 30.75 43.21
C PRO A 125 2.22 30.97 41.91
N ALA A 126 3.22 30.12 41.65
CA ALA A 126 3.97 30.14 40.39
C ALA A 126 3.13 29.68 39.20
N LEU A 127 2.30 28.65 39.39
CA LEU A 127 1.47 28.05 38.35
C LEU A 127 0.25 28.90 37.97
N THR A 128 -0.26 29.74 38.88
CA THR A 128 -1.45 30.56 38.66
C THR A 128 -1.12 32.02 38.36
N GLN A 129 -0.09 32.57 39.02
CA GLN A 129 0.25 34.00 38.95
C GLN A 129 1.64 34.27 38.37
N GLY A 130 2.46 33.24 38.12
CA GLY A 130 3.82 33.40 37.59
C GLY A 130 4.81 33.99 38.60
N LEU A 131 4.49 33.97 39.90
CA LEU A 131 5.36 34.50 40.94
C LEU A 131 6.51 33.51 41.26
N PRO A 132 7.72 34.01 41.59
CA PRO A 132 8.83 33.15 41.97
C PRO A 132 8.55 32.44 43.31
N VAL A 133 8.78 31.14 43.37
CA VAL A 133 8.57 30.29 44.56
C VAL A 133 9.83 29.46 44.84
N GLN A 134 10.20 29.38 46.11
CA GLN A 134 11.23 28.47 46.61
C GLN A 134 10.61 27.36 47.46
N ILE A 135 11.03 26.13 47.21
CA ILE A 135 10.49 24.91 47.85
C ILE A 135 11.65 24.16 48.49
N GLU A 136 11.53 23.79 49.76
CA GLU A 136 12.53 22.97 50.45
C GLU A 136 12.01 21.54 50.67
N CYS A 137 12.86 20.55 50.42
CA CYS A 137 12.52 19.15 50.68
C CYS A 137 13.73 18.26 51.00
N ASP A 138 13.46 17.20 51.77
CA ASP A 138 14.39 16.08 51.92
C ASP A 138 14.00 14.98 50.92
N VAL A 139 15.00 14.38 50.28
CA VAL A 139 14.82 13.32 49.27
C VAL A 139 15.53 12.05 49.67
N VAL A 140 14.90 10.91 49.38
CA VAL A 140 15.47 9.56 49.59
C VAL A 140 15.45 8.74 48.30
N ASN A 141 16.19 7.63 48.28
CA ASN A 141 16.42 6.85 47.07
C ASN A 141 15.14 6.21 46.47
N THR A 142 14.03 6.17 47.21
CA THR A 142 12.72 5.73 46.73
C THR A 142 11.95 6.82 45.99
N ASP A 143 12.35 8.08 46.13
CA ASP A 143 11.75 9.22 45.44
C ASP A 143 12.23 9.28 43.99
N ARG A 144 11.48 8.61 43.12
CA ARG A 144 11.78 8.48 41.69
C ARG A 144 11.01 9.48 40.85
N ALA A 145 11.61 9.89 39.74
CA ALA A 145 11.05 10.83 38.77
C ALA A 145 10.57 12.15 39.40
N LEU A 146 11.38 12.68 40.32
CA LEU A 146 11.13 13.94 41.01
C LEU A 146 11.14 15.11 40.03
N GLY A 147 10.12 15.96 40.13
CA GLY A 147 9.92 17.14 39.29
C GLY A 147 9.15 16.88 37.99
N THR A 148 8.89 15.63 37.62
CA THR A 148 8.22 15.29 36.36
C THR A 148 6.75 15.69 36.36
N THR A 149 6.03 15.46 37.46
CA THR A 149 4.59 15.76 37.54
C THR A 149 4.35 17.27 37.62
N LEU A 150 5.21 17.98 38.34
CA LEU A 150 5.23 19.44 38.34
C LEU A 150 5.50 19.98 36.93
N SER A 151 6.49 19.44 36.24
CA SER A 151 6.81 19.83 34.86
C SER A 151 5.63 19.58 33.90
N TYR A 152 4.91 18.47 34.06
CA TYR A 152 3.66 18.23 33.34
C TYR A 152 2.61 19.32 33.58
N ARG A 153 2.46 19.80 34.82
CA ARG A 153 1.53 20.91 35.13
C ARG A 153 1.95 22.20 34.44
N VAL A 154 3.25 22.54 34.50
CA VAL A 154 3.82 23.71 33.80
C VAL A 154 3.56 23.60 32.30
N SER A 155 3.97 22.51 31.66
CA SER A 155 3.79 22.32 30.21
C SER A 155 2.31 22.27 29.79
N LYS A 156 1.42 21.76 30.64
CA LYS A 156 -0.03 21.75 30.36
C LYS A 156 -0.64 23.16 30.37
N LEU A 157 -0.13 24.06 31.22
CA LEU A 157 -0.64 25.42 31.34
C LEU A 157 0.02 26.38 30.35
N TYR A 158 1.33 26.26 30.15
CA TYR A 158 2.16 27.23 29.42
C TYR A 158 2.75 26.70 28.10
N GLY A 159 2.51 25.44 27.74
CA GLY A 159 3.04 24.84 26.52
C GLY A 159 4.56 24.63 26.55
N GLU A 160 5.20 24.76 25.39
CA GLU A 160 6.65 24.53 25.20
C GLU A 160 7.52 25.65 25.78
N GLU A 161 7.04 26.90 25.79
CA GLU A 161 7.79 28.05 26.33
C GLU A 161 7.99 27.95 27.84
N GLY A 162 7.06 27.31 28.56
CA GLY A 162 7.13 27.08 30.00
C GLY A 162 7.06 28.37 30.83
N LEU A 163 7.65 28.33 32.02
CA LEU A 163 7.77 29.50 32.89
C LEU A 163 9.08 30.25 32.66
N PRO A 164 9.16 31.55 33.00
CA PRO A 164 10.43 32.27 33.06
C PRO A 164 11.48 31.53 33.91
N ARG A 165 12.75 31.75 33.61
CA ARG A 165 13.85 31.04 34.26
C ARG A 165 13.84 31.28 35.78
N ASP A 166 14.06 30.22 36.55
CA ASP A 166 14.11 30.24 38.02
C ASP A 166 12.80 30.68 38.72
N THR A 167 11.65 30.59 38.05
CA THR A 167 10.34 30.84 38.69
C THR A 167 10.02 29.82 39.77
N ILE A 168 10.37 28.54 39.60
CA ILE A 168 10.21 27.52 40.65
C ILE A 168 11.59 26.96 40.98
N HIS A 169 12.05 27.19 42.20
CA HIS A 169 13.35 26.71 42.68
C HIS A 169 13.16 25.70 43.80
N ILE A 170 13.52 24.44 43.56
CA ILE A 170 13.42 23.34 44.51
C ILE A 170 14.81 23.06 45.10
N ASN A 171 14.95 23.32 46.40
CA ASN A 171 16.14 23.00 47.19
C ASN A 171 15.92 21.64 47.88
N ALA A 172 16.54 20.60 47.31
CA ALA A 172 16.47 19.23 47.79
C ALA A 172 17.75 18.85 48.56
N LYS A 173 17.59 18.08 49.64
CA LYS A 173 18.71 17.53 50.43
C LYS A 173 18.59 16.02 50.57
N GLY A 174 19.68 15.28 50.36
CA GLY A 174 19.72 13.82 50.51
C GLY A 174 20.03 13.06 49.21
N SER A 175 19.62 11.80 49.12
CA SER A 175 19.97 10.92 47.99
C SER A 175 18.77 10.68 47.09
N ALA A 176 18.69 11.32 45.94
CA ALA A 176 17.55 11.21 45.03
C ALA A 176 17.50 9.84 44.31
N GLY A 177 16.29 9.31 44.15
CA GLY A 177 16.05 8.09 43.40
C GLY A 177 16.25 8.24 41.89
N GLN A 178 15.92 7.18 41.15
CA GLN A 178 16.05 7.16 39.69
C GLN A 178 15.25 8.28 39.01
N SER A 179 15.81 8.85 37.94
CA SER A 179 15.16 9.83 37.06
C SER A 179 14.88 11.20 37.71
N LEU A 180 15.75 11.68 38.61
CA LEU A 180 15.68 13.05 39.12
C LEU A 180 15.60 14.07 37.96
N GLY A 181 14.61 14.96 37.97
CA GLY A 181 14.45 15.99 36.93
C GLY A 181 14.12 15.42 35.55
N ALA A 182 13.43 14.27 35.48
CA ALA A 182 12.99 13.75 34.18
C ALA A 182 11.90 14.64 33.57
N PHE A 183 12.05 14.96 32.28
CA PHE A 183 11.16 15.87 31.54
C PHE A 183 11.02 17.25 32.20
N LEU A 184 12.09 17.76 32.82
CA LEU A 184 12.07 19.02 33.55
C LEU A 184 11.77 20.20 32.59
N ALA A 185 10.65 20.89 32.85
CA ALA A 185 10.15 21.98 32.02
C ALA A 185 10.92 23.30 32.22
N PRO A 186 10.87 24.23 31.24
CA PRO A 186 11.43 25.56 31.41
C PRO A 186 10.86 26.29 32.63
N GLY A 187 11.74 26.98 33.35
CA GLY A 187 11.41 27.74 34.56
C GLY A 187 11.43 26.97 35.87
N VAL A 188 11.62 25.64 35.82
CA VAL A 188 11.85 24.80 36.99
C VAL A 188 13.34 24.54 37.18
N THR A 189 13.83 24.86 38.38
CA THR A 189 15.20 24.61 38.82
C THR A 189 15.17 23.63 39.99
N ILE A 190 15.91 22.52 39.87
CA ILE A 190 16.13 21.56 40.96
C ILE A 190 17.59 21.66 41.37
N GLU A 191 17.82 22.06 42.61
CA GLU A 191 19.11 22.10 43.27
C GLU A 191 19.17 21.01 44.34
N LEU A 192 20.06 20.04 44.16
CA LEU A 192 20.23 18.91 45.05
C LEU A 192 21.59 18.98 45.75
N GLU A 193 21.56 19.19 47.07
CA GLU A 193 22.69 18.97 47.97
C GLU A 193 22.69 17.48 48.38
N GLY A 194 23.47 16.68 47.66
CA GLY A 194 23.46 15.22 47.77
C GLY A 194 23.94 14.49 46.51
N ASP A 195 23.38 13.29 46.29
CA ASP A 195 23.67 12.41 45.15
C ASP A 195 22.36 11.97 44.47
N ALA A 196 22.45 11.56 43.19
CA ALA A 196 21.30 11.11 42.42
C ALA A 196 21.57 9.78 41.71
N ASN A 197 20.56 8.91 41.68
CA ASN A 197 20.64 7.63 40.98
C ASN A 197 20.53 7.80 39.44
N ASP A 198 20.50 6.68 38.71
CA ASP A 198 20.43 6.62 37.26
C ASP A 198 19.35 7.54 36.65
N TYR A 199 19.59 8.00 35.43
CA TYR A 199 18.66 8.79 34.60
C TYR A 199 18.41 10.23 35.05
N ALA A 200 19.28 10.84 35.84
CA ALA A 200 19.18 12.26 36.16
C ALA A 200 19.07 13.12 34.88
N GLY A 201 18.04 13.97 34.79
CA GLY A 201 17.77 14.83 33.63
C GLY A 201 17.26 14.11 32.36
N LYS A 202 16.74 12.88 32.48
CA LYS A 202 16.19 12.13 31.34
C LYS A 202 15.07 12.91 30.63
N GLY A 203 15.21 13.12 29.32
CA GLY A 203 14.20 13.81 28.52
C GLY A 203 13.97 15.26 28.94
N MET A 204 14.91 15.88 29.65
CA MET A 204 14.82 17.28 30.09
C MET A 204 14.55 18.21 28.90
N SER A 205 13.64 19.16 29.09
CA SER A 205 13.08 20.00 28.02
C SER A 205 13.13 21.49 28.34
N GLY A 206 14.12 21.93 29.14
CA GLY A 206 14.40 23.35 29.36
C GLY A 206 14.76 23.74 30.80
N GLY A 207 14.44 22.90 31.79
CA GLY A 207 14.73 23.18 33.19
C GLY A 207 16.22 23.22 33.54
N ARG A 208 16.53 23.60 34.79
CA ARG A 208 17.90 23.57 35.33
C ARG A 208 18.04 22.49 36.40
N LEU A 209 19.05 21.65 36.27
CA LEU A 209 19.39 20.61 37.24
C LEU A 209 20.79 20.85 37.81
N ILE A 210 20.88 21.01 39.12
CA ILE A 210 22.13 21.25 39.84
C ILE A 210 22.28 20.13 40.88
N VAL A 211 23.41 19.42 40.87
CA VAL A 211 23.71 18.39 41.88
C VAL A 211 25.14 18.58 42.38
N TYR A 212 25.30 18.66 43.69
CA TYR A 212 26.59 18.75 44.35
C TYR A 212 26.56 18.01 45.70
N PRO A 213 27.69 17.42 46.14
CA PRO A 213 27.72 16.72 47.41
C PRO A 213 27.52 17.68 48.60
N PRO A 214 27.04 17.18 49.76
CA PRO A 214 26.86 18.00 50.96
C PRO A 214 28.10 18.82 51.31
N LYS A 215 27.93 20.07 51.76
CA LYS A 215 29.05 21.02 51.99
C LYS A 215 30.10 20.50 52.98
N ASN A 216 29.70 19.62 53.89
CA ASN A 216 30.56 19.01 54.91
C ASN A 216 31.06 17.60 54.54
N SER A 217 31.00 17.21 53.26
CA SER A 217 31.43 15.88 52.83
C SER A 217 32.94 15.67 53.04
N PRO A 218 33.38 14.53 53.60
CA PRO A 218 34.79 14.27 53.88
C PRO A 218 35.61 13.85 52.64
N PHE A 219 34.95 13.55 51.52
CA PHE A 219 35.57 13.08 50.29
C PHE A 219 35.59 14.19 49.23
N LYS A 220 36.50 14.06 48.26
CA LYS A 220 36.58 14.96 47.11
C LYS A 220 35.54 14.60 46.06
N ALA A 221 34.77 15.60 45.62
CA ALA A 221 33.67 15.39 44.68
C ALA A 221 34.16 14.83 43.34
N GLU A 222 35.28 15.37 42.85
CA GLU A 222 35.91 15.05 41.57
C GLU A 222 36.49 13.62 41.50
N GLU A 223 36.58 12.91 42.62
CA GLU A 223 37.05 11.52 42.70
C GLU A 223 35.90 10.52 42.92
N ASN A 224 34.65 10.98 43.06
CA ASN A 224 33.50 10.16 43.47
C ASN A 224 32.30 10.30 42.53
N ILE A 225 31.52 9.22 42.42
CA ILE A 225 30.29 9.20 41.62
C ILE A 225 29.19 9.93 42.38
N ILE A 226 28.69 11.03 41.81
CA ILE A 226 27.63 11.85 42.40
C ILE A 226 26.30 11.68 41.66
N VAL A 227 26.36 11.36 40.37
CA VAL A 227 25.18 11.00 39.58
C VAL A 227 25.37 9.63 38.91
N GLY A 228 24.31 8.82 38.93
CA GLY A 228 24.31 7.46 38.41
C GLY A 228 24.40 7.37 36.89
N ASN A 229 23.99 6.23 36.33
CA ASN A 229 24.14 5.94 34.91
C ASN A 229 23.10 6.66 34.05
N THR A 230 23.40 6.86 32.77
CA THR A 230 22.44 7.28 31.74
C THR A 230 21.83 8.67 32.00
N CYS A 231 22.63 9.61 32.50
CA CYS A 231 22.21 10.99 32.70
C CYS A 231 21.94 11.71 31.38
N LEU A 232 20.96 12.62 31.39
CA LEU A 232 20.57 13.47 30.25
C LEU A 232 20.14 12.68 29.01
N TYR A 233 19.64 11.45 29.21
CA TYR A 233 19.19 10.61 28.11
C TYR A 233 18.04 11.25 27.35
N GLY A 234 18.27 11.59 26.08
CA GLY A 234 17.24 12.19 25.22
C GLY A 234 16.84 13.61 25.65
N ALA A 235 17.68 14.34 26.40
CA ALA A 235 17.40 15.73 26.76
C ALA A 235 17.37 16.61 25.49
N THR A 236 16.35 17.43 25.35
CA THR A 236 16.14 18.28 24.16
C THR A 236 16.66 19.69 24.38
N THR A 237 16.54 20.24 25.59
CA THR A 237 16.96 21.59 25.98
C THR A 237 17.13 21.65 27.50
N GLY A 238 17.77 22.70 28.02
CA GLY A 238 17.95 22.92 29.48
C GLY A 238 19.41 22.92 29.92
N HIS A 239 19.65 23.06 31.22
CA HIS A 239 20.99 23.22 31.79
C HIS A 239 21.24 22.23 32.93
N ALA A 240 22.38 21.55 32.93
CA ALA A 240 22.74 20.60 33.97
C ALA A 240 24.16 20.86 34.50
N TYR A 241 24.32 20.90 35.82
CA TYR A 241 25.59 21.15 36.50
C TYR A 241 25.82 20.09 37.58
N PHE A 242 26.82 19.23 37.37
CA PHE A 242 27.09 18.09 38.25
C PHE A 242 28.49 18.20 38.85
N ARG A 243 28.60 18.49 40.14
CA ARG A 243 29.88 18.56 40.85
C ARG A 243 30.28 17.17 41.33
N GLY A 244 31.00 16.45 40.48
CA GLY A 244 31.56 15.13 40.72
C GLY A 244 31.55 14.27 39.44
N ILE A 245 31.77 12.97 39.60
CA ILE A 245 31.78 12.03 38.47
C ILE A 245 30.34 11.57 38.16
N ALA A 246 29.94 11.66 36.90
CA ALA A 246 28.82 10.88 36.39
C ALA A 246 29.28 9.45 36.10
N ALA A 247 28.48 8.44 36.45
CA ALA A 247 28.83 7.04 36.19
C ALA A 247 28.83 6.73 34.68
N GLU A 248 28.23 5.62 34.25
CA GLU A 248 28.25 5.25 32.84
C GLU A 248 27.19 5.99 32.02
N ARG A 249 27.47 6.24 30.74
CA ARG A 249 26.53 6.75 29.74
C ARG A 249 26.05 8.17 30.02
N PHE A 250 26.98 9.12 30.09
CA PHE A 250 26.64 10.53 30.25
C PHE A 250 26.19 11.18 28.93
N ALA A 251 25.08 11.94 28.96
CA ALA A 251 24.56 12.71 27.81
C ALA A 251 24.30 11.90 26.54
N VAL A 252 23.80 10.67 26.70
CA VAL A 252 23.40 9.80 25.59
C VAL A 252 22.16 10.36 24.89
N ARG A 253 22.18 10.49 23.56
CA ARG A 253 21.09 11.09 22.77
C ARG A 253 20.73 12.51 23.21
N ASN A 254 21.66 13.25 23.82
CA ASN A 254 21.44 14.67 24.07
C ASN A 254 21.21 15.37 22.71
N SER A 255 20.11 16.11 22.62
CA SER A 255 19.67 16.78 21.40
C SER A 255 19.74 18.32 21.52
N GLY A 256 20.06 18.86 22.70
CA GLY A 256 20.17 20.32 22.88
C GLY A 256 20.38 20.82 24.30
N ALA A 257 20.49 19.95 25.31
CA ALA A 257 20.82 20.39 26.67
C ALA A 257 22.28 20.80 26.81
N HIS A 258 22.52 21.79 27.67
CA HIS A 258 23.84 22.26 28.07
C HIS A 258 24.23 21.60 29.39
N ALA A 259 25.42 21.00 29.48
CA ALA A 259 25.83 20.27 30.67
C ALA A 259 27.30 20.49 31.03
N VAL A 260 27.60 20.56 32.33
CA VAL A 260 28.97 20.57 32.86
C VAL A 260 29.11 19.51 33.96
N VAL A 261 30.16 18.70 33.88
CA VAL A 261 30.46 17.62 34.82
C VAL A 261 31.96 17.52 35.11
N GLU A 262 32.34 17.11 36.31
CA GLU A 262 33.76 17.01 36.73
C GLU A 262 34.44 15.70 36.31
N GLY A 263 33.69 14.71 35.83
CA GLY A 263 34.22 13.48 35.24
C GLY A 263 33.11 12.56 34.75
N VAL A 264 33.45 11.60 33.89
CA VAL A 264 32.49 10.62 33.36
C VAL A 264 33.12 9.22 33.32
N GLY A 265 32.27 8.19 33.41
CA GLY A 265 32.66 6.79 33.25
C GLY A 265 33.11 6.43 31.81
N ASP A 266 33.07 5.13 31.49
CA ASP A 266 33.52 4.60 30.19
C ASP A 266 32.70 5.07 28.99
N HIS A 267 31.43 5.45 29.18
CA HIS A 267 30.55 5.86 28.09
C HIS A 267 30.06 7.30 28.25
N ALA A 268 30.25 8.13 27.22
CA ALA A 268 29.71 9.49 27.18
C ALA A 268 29.40 9.94 25.74
N LEU A 269 28.43 10.85 25.60
CA LEU A 269 28.06 11.52 24.34
C LEU A 269 27.59 10.56 23.22
N GLU A 270 27.14 9.35 23.58
CA GLU A 270 26.70 8.37 22.59
C GLU A 270 25.44 8.87 21.86
N TYR A 271 25.44 8.83 20.53
CA TYR A 271 24.31 9.27 19.70
C TYR A 271 23.83 10.70 19.98
N MET A 272 24.71 11.57 20.48
CA MET A 272 24.38 12.97 20.70
C MET A 272 24.16 13.67 19.33
N THR A 273 23.05 14.40 19.23
CA THR A 273 22.58 15.08 18.01
C THR A 273 22.58 16.60 18.16
N GLY A 274 22.74 17.14 19.38
CA GLY A 274 22.77 18.57 19.65
C GLY A 274 23.14 18.89 21.10
N GLY A 275 23.34 20.18 21.40
CA GLY A 275 23.68 20.67 22.74
C GLY A 275 25.17 21.00 22.94
N ARG A 276 25.52 21.33 24.20
CA ARG A 276 26.87 21.72 24.63
C ARG A 276 27.26 20.99 25.89
N VAL A 277 28.33 20.20 25.86
CA VAL A 277 28.76 19.43 27.03
C VAL A 277 30.21 19.77 27.39
N VAL A 278 30.48 20.07 28.66
CA VAL A 278 31.83 20.31 29.19
C VAL A 278 32.16 19.22 30.20
N ILE A 279 33.30 18.55 30.02
CA ILE A 279 33.83 17.54 30.95
C ILE A 279 35.15 18.08 31.51
N LEU A 280 35.19 18.38 32.80
CA LEU A 280 36.32 19.02 33.48
C LEU A 280 37.34 18.03 34.08
N GLY A 281 37.13 16.73 33.92
CA GLY A 281 38.06 15.72 34.44
C GLY A 281 38.04 14.43 33.63
N PRO A 282 38.32 13.27 34.25
CA PRO A 282 38.59 12.04 33.52
C PRO A 282 37.39 11.61 32.67
N THR A 283 37.67 11.12 31.46
CA THR A 283 36.71 10.51 30.54
C THR A 283 37.17 9.09 30.23
N GLY A 284 36.26 8.12 30.21
CA GLY A 284 36.57 6.72 29.90
C GLY A 284 36.48 6.38 28.41
N ARG A 285 36.51 5.08 28.08
CA ARG A 285 37.04 4.54 26.80
C ARG A 285 36.19 4.73 25.54
N ASN A 286 34.91 5.04 25.66
CA ASN A 286 33.96 5.04 24.54
C ASN A 286 33.17 6.35 24.47
N CYS A 287 33.90 7.46 24.32
CA CYS A 287 33.31 8.79 24.17
C CYS A 287 32.90 9.06 22.70
N ALA A 288 31.75 9.71 22.51
CA ALA A 288 31.23 10.21 21.23
C ALA A 288 30.85 9.14 20.18
N ALA A 289 30.61 7.90 20.59
CA ALA A 289 30.18 6.84 19.69
C ALA A 289 28.82 7.19 19.02
N GLY A 290 28.80 7.26 17.69
CA GLY A 290 27.60 7.60 16.91
C GLY A 290 27.12 9.04 17.08
N MET A 291 27.96 9.95 17.59
CA MET A 291 27.62 11.37 17.71
C MET A 291 27.52 12.03 16.33
N SER A 292 26.38 12.64 16.03
CA SER A 292 26.08 13.24 14.73
C SER A 292 25.81 14.75 14.79
N GLY A 293 25.65 15.33 15.98
CA GLY A 293 25.56 16.79 16.16
C GLY A 293 25.88 17.27 17.58
N GLY A 294 25.94 18.59 17.77
CA GLY A 294 26.37 19.22 19.03
C GLY A 294 27.88 19.38 19.15
N ILE A 295 28.34 20.00 20.25
CA ILE A 295 29.77 20.23 20.55
C ILE A 295 30.06 19.81 21.98
N ALA A 296 31.16 19.11 22.20
CA ALA A 296 31.67 18.83 23.53
C ALA A 296 33.10 19.34 23.72
N TYR A 297 33.39 19.78 24.95
CA TYR A 297 34.69 20.28 25.39
C TYR A 297 35.19 19.37 26.51
N VAL A 298 36.28 18.65 26.27
CA VAL A 298 36.85 17.70 27.23
C VAL A 298 38.21 18.21 27.69
N LEU A 299 38.39 18.36 29.00
CA LEU A 299 39.67 18.76 29.58
C LEU A 299 40.63 17.56 29.64
N ASP A 300 41.62 17.52 28.75
CA ASP A 300 42.59 16.42 28.66
C ASP A 300 43.92 16.77 29.33
N MET A 301 43.99 16.54 30.65
CA MET A 301 45.21 16.77 31.43
C MET A 301 46.33 15.77 31.08
N ASN A 302 45.96 14.51 30.76
CA ASN A 302 46.90 13.41 30.54
C ASN A 302 47.37 13.25 29.09
N ARG A 303 46.75 13.97 28.14
CA ARG A 303 46.98 13.87 26.68
C ARG A 303 46.69 12.48 26.11
N ASP A 304 45.71 11.77 26.69
CA ASP A 304 45.35 10.41 26.29
C ASP A 304 43.92 10.29 25.73
N PHE A 305 43.17 11.41 25.68
CA PHE A 305 41.75 11.41 25.31
C PHE A 305 41.49 10.89 23.89
N HIS A 306 42.42 11.10 22.95
CA HIS A 306 42.31 10.59 21.59
C HIS A 306 42.09 9.06 21.53
N THR A 307 42.69 8.30 22.44
CA THR A 307 42.53 6.82 22.47
C THR A 307 41.21 6.36 23.08
N LYS A 308 40.47 7.28 23.70
CA LYS A 308 39.23 7.04 24.45
C LYS A 308 37.99 7.58 23.72
N CYS A 309 38.17 8.16 22.53
CA CYS A 309 37.11 8.72 21.72
C CYS A 309 36.93 7.90 20.44
N ASN A 310 35.68 7.63 20.07
CA ASN A 310 35.35 7.03 18.79
C ASN A 310 35.33 8.12 17.71
N ILE A 311 36.35 8.09 16.85
CA ILE A 311 36.60 9.09 15.80
C ILE A 311 35.91 8.78 14.45
N GLU A 312 35.04 7.77 14.36
CA GLU A 312 34.41 7.37 13.09
C GLU A 312 33.55 8.49 12.48
N MET A 313 32.87 9.27 13.33
CA MET A 313 31.94 10.33 12.90
C MET A 313 32.32 11.72 13.41
N VAL A 314 33.37 11.83 14.23
CA VAL A 314 33.77 13.07 14.90
C VAL A 314 35.23 13.41 14.67
N GLU A 315 35.52 14.70 14.67
CA GLU A 315 36.86 15.27 14.63
C GLU A 315 37.23 15.83 16.00
N LEU A 316 38.49 15.63 16.39
CA LEU A 316 39.08 16.20 17.58
C LEU A 316 39.93 17.42 17.20
N GLY A 317 39.69 18.57 17.82
CA GLY A 317 40.43 19.79 17.52
C GLY A 317 40.64 20.70 18.74
N PRO A 318 41.51 21.71 18.65
CA PRO A 318 41.67 22.72 19.69
C PRO A 318 40.53 23.75 19.65
N VAL A 319 40.19 24.32 20.81
CA VAL A 319 39.25 25.45 20.92
C VAL A 319 39.97 26.75 20.55
N LYS A 320 39.72 27.28 19.35
CA LYS A 320 40.42 28.47 18.81
C LYS A 320 39.50 29.67 18.56
N ASP A 321 38.21 29.44 18.34
CA ASP A 321 37.28 30.51 18.00
C ASP A 321 36.97 31.37 19.24
N PRO A 322 37.16 32.71 19.20
CA PRO A 322 36.86 33.58 20.33
C PRO A 322 35.44 33.45 20.88
N LYS A 323 34.44 33.20 20.02
CA LYS A 323 33.05 33.00 20.47
C LYS A 323 32.89 31.71 21.27
N GLU A 324 33.52 30.65 20.77
CA GLU A 324 33.56 29.33 21.40
C GLU A 324 34.28 29.35 22.75
N ILE A 325 35.39 30.09 22.84
CA ILE A 325 36.14 30.30 24.09
C ILE A 325 35.28 31.03 25.13
N ALA A 326 34.53 32.05 24.71
CA ALA A 326 33.61 32.77 25.61
C ALA A 326 32.45 31.89 26.09
N GLU A 327 31.88 31.05 25.21
CA GLU A 327 30.83 30.09 25.56
C GLU A 327 31.34 29.05 26.58
N LEU A 328 32.50 28.45 26.31
CA LEU A 328 33.15 27.50 27.23
C LEU A 328 33.41 28.12 28.60
N ARG A 329 33.97 29.33 28.64
CA ARG A 329 34.22 30.05 29.89
C ARG A 329 32.92 30.29 30.67
N ASN A 330 31.86 30.73 30.00
CA ASN A 330 30.56 30.99 30.63
C ASN A 330 29.93 29.70 31.21
N LEU A 331 30.02 28.56 30.50
CA LEU A 331 29.54 27.27 31.03
C LEU A 331 30.28 26.89 32.32
N ILE A 332 31.59 27.12 32.39
CA ILE A 332 32.41 26.82 33.59
C ILE A 332 32.12 27.82 34.72
N GLU A 333 31.95 29.11 34.42
CA GLU A 333 31.56 30.15 35.38
C GLU A 333 30.21 29.84 36.02
N ASN A 334 29.23 29.41 35.21
CA ASN A 334 27.94 28.94 35.71
C ASN A 334 28.10 27.69 36.59
N HIS A 335 28.91 26.73 36.18
CA HIS A 335 29.16 25.53 37.00
C HIS A 335 29.73 25.89 38.38
N ARG A 336 30.73 26.79 38.43
CA ARG A 336 31.28 27.33 39.68
C ARG A 336 30.22 28.05 40.50
N HIS A 337 29.43 28.92 39.87
CA HIS A 337 28.40 29.71 40.54
C HIS A 337 27.34 28.84 41.21
N TYR A 338 26.82 27.83 40.50
CA TYR A 338 25.73 26.99 41.01
C TYR A 338 26.18 25.84 41.92
N THR A 339 27.41 25.33 41.79
CA THR A 339 27.84 24.14 42.56
C THR A 339 28.96 24.42 43.57
N GLY A 340 29.62 25.58 43.50
CA GLY A 340 30.82 25.86 44.27
C GLY A 340 32.00 24.95 43.91
N SER A 341 32.04 24.40 42.68
CA SER A 341 33.11 23.52 42.20
C SER A 341 34.50 24.14 42.34
N THR A 342 35.37 23.45 43.05
CA THR A 342 36.80 23.78 43.21
C THR A 342 37.58 23.53 41.91
N VAL A 343 37.18 22.52 41.13
CA VAL A 343 37.78 22.23 39.82
C VAL A 343 37.51 23.37 38.84
N ALA A 344 36.25 23.83 38.75
CA ALA A 344 35.89 24.97 37.91
C ALA A 344 36.57 26.27 38.37
N ASP A 345 36.67 26.50 39.68
CA ASP A 345 37.41 27.65 40.22
C ASP A 345 38.87 27.64 39.79
N HIS A 346 39.57 26.50 39.90
CA HIS A 346 40.95 26.34 39.43
C HIS A 346 41.07 26.58 37.91
N VAL A 347 40.19 25.96 37.12
CA VAL A 347 40.17 26.12 35.66
C VAL A 347 39.94 27.57 35.24
N LEU A 348 39.12 28.34 35.97
CA LEU A 348 38.86 29.74 35.66
C LEU A 348 40.00 30.67 36.05
N HIS A 349 40.70 30.41 37.16
CA HIS A 349 41.87 31.19 37.57
C HIS A 349 43.02 31.02 36.57
N GLU A 350 43.26 29.80 36.07
CA GLU A 350 44.33 29.48 35.12
C GLU A 350 43.82 29.30 33.68
N PHE A 351 42.67 29.89 33.34
CA PHE A 351 41.95 29.59 32.10
C PHE A 351 42.80 29.73 30.84
N HIS A 352 43.64 30.77 30.73
CA HIS A 352 44.52 30.96 29.57
C HIS A 352 45.61 29.88 29.44
N HIS A 353 46.08 29.31 30.56
CA HIS A 353 47.08 28.25 30.57
C HIS A 353 46.45 26.87 30.34
N ILE A 354 45.22 26.67 30.79
CA ILE A 354 44.48 25.41 30.67
C ILE A 354 43.74 25.31 29.33
N LEU A 355 43.37 26.43 28.69
CA LEU A 355 42.65 26.45 27.41
C LEU A 355 43.26 25.52 26.32
N PRO A 356 44.59 25.47 26.11
CA PRO A 356 45.20 24.54 25.15
C PRO A 356 45.03 23.04 25.48
N ARG A 357 44.57 22.70 26.68
CA ARG A 357 44.27 21.33 27.14
C ARG A 357 42.83 20.91 26.86
N PHE A 358 41.96 21.84 26.49
CA PHE A 358 40.60 21.47 26.06
C PHE A 358 40.61 20.89 24.65
N VAL A 359 40.11 19.68 24.53
CA VAL A 359 39.84 19.01 23.26
C VAL A 359 38.38 19.24 22.90
N ARG A 360 38.17 19.86 21.73
CA ARG A 360 36.86 19.99 21.10
C ARG A 360 36.53 18.72 20.35
N VAL A 361 35.37 18.14 20.64
CA VAL A 361 34.77 17.00 19.93
C VAL A 361 33.63 17.53 19.07
N MET A 362 33.73 17.35 17.75
CA MET A 362 32.75 17.89 16.81
C MET A 362 32.45 16.91 15.67
N PRO A 363 31.18 16.58 15.39
CA PRO A 363 30.80 15.70 14.28
C PRO A 363 31.10 16.32 12.91
N LEU A 364 31.57 15.50 11.97
CA LEU A 364 31.97 15.93 10.63
C LEU A 364 30.79 16.51 9.83
N ASP A 365 29.63 15.85 9.88
CA ASP A 365 28.42 16.32 9.19
C ASP A 365 27.91 17.64 9.77
N TYR A 366 27.97 17.80 11.10
CA TYR A 366 27.57 19.04 11.78
C TYR A 366 28.53 20.20 11.44
N LYS A 367 29.83 19.92 11.35
CA LYS A 367 30.84 20.89 10.88
C LYS A 367 30.54 21.36 9.46
N ARG A 368 30.22 20.44 8.54
CA ARG A 368 29.83 20.78 7.16
C ARG A 368 28.62 21.71 7.13
N VAL A 369 27.59 21.44 7.92
CA VAL A 369 26.40 22.30 8.01
C VAL A 369 26.74 23.69 8.53
N LEU A 370 27.55 23.80 9.59
CA LEU A 370 27.97 25.12 10.10
C LEU A 370 28.84 25.90 9.11
N GLU A 371 29.71 25.22 8.35
CA GLU A 371 30.52 25.84 7.30
C GLU A 371 29.65 26.33 6.13
N GLU A 372 28.63 25.56 5.73
CA GLU A 372 27.64 25.97 4.74
C GLU A 372 26.78 27.16 5.21
N GLU A 373 26.34 27.16 6.48
CA GLU A 373 25.60 28.27 7.08
C GLU A 373 26.46 29.53 7.20
N ALA A 374 27.73 29.40 7.62
CA ALA A 374 28.68 30.50 7.67
C ALA A 374 28.98 31.04 6.26
N ALA A 375 29.09 30.18 5.25
CA ALA A 375 29.26 30.59 3.85
C ALA A 375 28.02 31.31 3.32
N LYS A 376 26.81 30.84 3.65
CA LYS A 376 25.54 31.51 3.31
C LYS A 376 25.44 32.88 4.00
N ALA A 377 25.72 32.95 5.30
CA ALA A 377 25.71 34.20 6.05
C ALA A 377 26.78 35.19 5.54
N ALA A 378 27.97 34.71 5.16
CA ALA A 378 29.01 35.53 4.54
C ALA A 378 28.62 36.01 3.14
N ALA A 379 27.95 35.18 2.33
CA ALA A 379 27.42 35.56 1.03
C ALA A 379 26.29 36.59 1.16
N GLU A 380 25.42 36.44 2.16
CA GLU A 380 24.33 37.37 2.47
C GLU A 380 24.86 38.71 3.00
N LYS A 381 25.91 38.69 3.83
CA LYS A 381 26.64 39.88 4.29
C LYS A 381 27.41 40.58 3.16
N LYS A 382 27.93 39.82 2.19
CA LYS A 382 28.47 40.39 0.93
C LYS A 382 27.36 41.04 0.09
N ARG A 383 26.19 40.42 0.02
CA ARG A 383 25.02 40.94 -0.70
C ARG A 383 24.48 42.22 -0.06
N SER A 384 24.45 42.31 1.27
CA SER A 384 24.06 43.53 1.99
C SER A 384 25.11 44.64 1.87
N SER A 385 26.41 44.31 1.85
CA SER A 385 27.49 45.30 1.65
C SER A 385 27.52 45.92 0.24
N HIS A 386 26.98 45.25 -0.78
CA HIS A 386 26.90 45.78 -2.14
C HIS A 386 25.72 46.77 -2.32
N VAL A 387 24.75 46.78 -1.41
CA VAL A 387 23.58 47.68 -1.47
C VAL A 387 23.87 49.05 -0.81
N ASP A 388 24.88 49.14 0.06
CA ASP A 388 25.21 50.39 0.79
C ASP A 388 26.17 51.34 0.04
N LEU A 389 26.71 50.96 -1.11
CA LEU A 389 27.62 51.81 -1.90
C LEU A 389 26.92 52.71 -2.94
N LEU A 390 25.59 52.61 -3.05
CA LEU A 390 24.75 53.47 -3.90
C LEU A 390 23.81 54.38 -3.08
N GLY A 391 23.92 54.37 -1.75
CA GLY A 391 22.99 55.00 -0.82
C GLY A 391 23.52 56.25 -0.12
N THR A 392 24.26 57.12 -0.81
CA THR A 392 24.58 58.44 -0.27
C THR A 392 24.48 59.50 -1.36
N LEU A 393 23.25 59.96 -1.60
CA LEU A 393 22.92 61.38 -1.84
C LEU A 393 21.38 61.54 -1.81
N SER A 394 20.95 62.48 -0.96
CA SER A 394 19.63 63.13 -0.94
C SER A 394 18.46 62.41 -0.24
N ARG A 395 18.29 62.74 1.06
CA ARG A 395 16.97 62.98 1.66
C ARG A 395 16.77 64.49 1.74
N HIS A 396 15.86 65.03 0.95
CA HIS A 396 14.88 66.07 1.33
C HIS A 396 14.04 66.43 0.11
N GLY A 397 12.72 66.57 0.30
CA GLY A 397 11.85 67.21 -0.70
C GLY A 397 10.57 66.46 -0.97
N SER A 398 9.56 66.77 -0.17
CA SER A 398 8.14 66.51 -0.42
C SER A 398 7.60 67.25 -1.65
N GLN A 399 6.56 66.66 -2.25
CA GLN A 399 5.45 67.28 -3.02
C GLN A 399 5.66 67.78 -4.47
N VAL A 400 4.81 67.19 -5.34
CA VAL A 400 3.91 67.80 -6.37
C VAL A 400 4.51 68.31 -7.70
N GLU A 401 3.88 67.80 -8.78
CA GLU A 401 3.67 68.26 -10.18
C GLU A 401 4.67 69.21 -10.88
N ILE A 402 5.01 68.92 -12.16
CA ILE A 402 4.61 69.70 -13.37
C ILE A 402 5.34 69.19 -14.64
N LEU A 403 4.63 69.43 -15.76
CA LEU A 403 4.88 69.24 -17.19
C LEU A 403 6.18 69.83 -17.80
N ALA A 404 6.47 69.30 -19.00
CA ALA A 404 6.93 69.98 -20.24
C ALA A 404 8.43 70.05 -20.62
N GLN A 405 8.65 69.52 -21.84
CA GLN A 405 9.43 70.03 -22.99
C GLN A 405 10.97 69.94 -23.08
N GLU A 406 11.37 69.10 -24.06
CA GLU A 406 12.27 69.34 -25.22
C GLU A 406 13.48 70.28 -25.08
N ASP A 407 14.69 69.79 -25.40
CA ASP A 407 15.35 70.15 -26.67
C ASP A 407 16.70 69.41 -26.89
N ASN A 408 16.89 68.96 -28.14
CA ASN A 408 18.13 68.49 -28.78
C ASN A 408 18.84 69.72 -29.41
N PRO A 409 20.13 69.74 -29.88
CA PRO A 409 20.61 68.78 -30.91
C PRO A 409 22.16 68.59 -31.13
N LYS A 410 22.52 67.53 -31.89
CA LYS A 410 23.50 67.42 -33.03
C LYS A 410 25.01 67.78 -32.84
N ASP A 411 26.02 67.04 -33.32
CA ASP A 411 26.34 66.56 -34.69
C ASP A 411 27.74 65.83 -34.75
N ASN A 412 27.81 64.75 -35.55
CA ASN A 412 28.82 64.24 -36.55
C ASN A 412 30.34 64.58 -36.45
N ALA A 413 31.35 63.79 -36.86
CA ALA A 413 31.54 62.64 -37.78
C ALA A 413 32.92 61.93 -37.47
N ALA A 414 33.03 60.59 -37.44
CA ALA A 414 33.51 59.64 -38.48
C ALA A 414 35.04 59.34 -38.53
N ASP A 415 35.48 58.15 -38.09
CA ASP A 415 36.18 57.13 -38.90
C ASP A 415 36.45 55.82 -38.09
N GLY A 416 36.41 54.67 -38.78
CA GLY A 416 36.21 53.30 -38.23
C GLY A 416 37.34 52.69 -37.37
N VAL A 417 37.25 51.47 -36.81
CA VAL A 417 36.59 50.22 -37.26
C VAL A 417 36.50 49.23 -36.07
N ARG A 418 35.43 48.42 -36.04
CA ARG A 418 35.18 47.12 -35.34
C ARG A 418 34.84 47.11 -33.83
N GLU A 419 33.54 47.27 -33.55
CA GLU A 419 32.79 46.48 -32.56
C GLU A 419 31.41 46.14 -33.16
N ILE A 420 30.97 44.89 -33.10
CA ILE A 420 29.55 44.55 -33.33
C ILE A 420 28.90 44.43 -31.95
N PRO A 421 27.95 45.32 -31.59
CA PRO A 421 27.31 45.37 -30.29
C PRO A 421 26.00 44.58 -30.22
N ALA A 422 25.54 44.42 -28.98
CA ALA A 422 24.29 43.80 -28.56
C ALA A 422 23.04 44.28 -29.33
N ALA A 423 22.27 43.32 -29.85
CA ALA A 423 20.90 43.53 -30.29
C ALA A 423 19.93 43.32 -29.10
N LYS A 424 18.95 44.22 -29.01
CA LYS A 424 17.86 44.30 -28.03
C LYS A 424 17.10 42.98 -27.87
N PRO A 425 16.52 42.70 -26.69
CA PRO A 425 15.66 41.54 -26.51
C PRO A 425 14.41 41.71 -27.38
N VAL A 426 14.28 40.86 -28.38
CA VAL A 426 13.00 40.60 -29.03
C VAL A 426 12.24 39.71 -28.05
N GLU A 427 11.14 40.22 -27.50
CA GLU A 427 10.19 39.36 -26.79
C GLU A 427 9.71 38.27 -27.77
N PRO A 428 9.88 36.97 -27.44
CA PRO A 428 9.34 35.94 -28.29
C PRO A 428 7.81 36.06 -28.29
N SER A 429 7.24 36.10 -29.50
CA SER A 429 5.80 36.01 -29.71
C SER A 429 5.25 34.80 -28.96
N VAL A 430 4.27 35.02 -28.11
CA VAL A 430 3.47 33.95 -27.50
C VAL A 430 2.82 33.18 -28.64
N VAL A 431 3.35 31.99 -28.92
CA VAL A 431 2.71 31.00 -29.79
C VAL A 431 1.94 30.05 -28.89
N ASP A 432 0.69 29.84 -29.25
CA ASP A 432 -0.32 29.06 -28.55
C ASP A 432 0.15 27.61 -28.27
N VAL A 433 -0.20 27.10 -27.09
CA VAL A 433 0.38 25.89 -26.44
C VAL A 433 -0.29 24.60 -26.95
N GLU A 434 -0.68 24.54 -28.22
CA GLU A 434 -1.29 23.33 -28.80
C GLU A 434 -0.60 22.77 -30.04
N ASP A 435 0.45 23.39 -30.59
CA ASP A 435 1.03 22.93 -31.88
C ASP A 435 2.57 22.94 -32.02
N SER A 436 3.33 22.80 -30.92
CA SER A 436 4.77 22.51 -31.01
C SER A 436 5.08 21.06 -30.65
N MET A 437 5.34 20.25 -31.69
CA MET A 437 6.02 18.97 -31.56
C MET A 437 7.33 19.20 -30.80
N VAL A 438 7.38 18.69 -29.57
CA VAL A 438 8.58 18.75 -28.72
C VAL A 438 9.65 17.90 -29.37
N ASP A 439 10.83 18.49 -29.57
CA ASP A 439 12.03 17.83 -30.08
C ASP A 439 12.26 16.49 -29.35
N ASP A 440 12.26 15.39 -30.10
CA ASP A 440 12.20 14.00 -29.61
C ASP A 440 13.32 13.67 -28.60
N GLU A 441 14.47 14.33 -28.72
CA GLU A 441 15.59 14.16 -27.79
C GLU A 441 15.35 14.80 -26.41
N THR A 442 14.67 15.95 -26.38
CA THR A 442 14.39 16.66 -25.11
C THR A 442 13.30 15.93 -24.32
N ALA A 443 12.30 15.37 -25.01
CA ALA A 443 11.28 14.50 -24.43
C ALA A 443 11.91 13.20 -23.87
N LYS A 444 12.82 12.56 -24.62
CA LYS A 444 13.59 11.39 -24.16
C LYS A 444 14.47 11.69 -22.94
N SER A 445 15.09 12.87 -22.86
CA SER A 445 15.92 13.25 -21.71
C SER A 445 15.11 13.47 -20.42
N ARG A 446 13.88 14.03 -20.51
CA ARG A 446 12.97 14.22 -19.37
C ARG A 446 12.37 12.89 -18.87
N LEU A 447 12.13 11.94 -19.77
CA LEU A 447 11.64 10.59 -19.44
C LEU A 447 12.67 9.73 -18.67
N ASN A 448 13.97 10.06 -18.74
CA ASN A 448 15.01 9.33 -18.02
C ASN A 448 15.19 9.74 -16.56
N LYS A 449 14.49 10.78 -16.08
CA LYS A 449 14.52 11.21 -14.68
C LYS A 449 13.14 11.17 -14.03
N LEU A 450 12.37 10.12 -14.32
CA LEU A 450 11.09 9.88 -13.66
C LEU A 450 11.30 9.57 -12.18
N ASP A 451 10.58 10.27 -11.32
CA ASP A 451 10.59 10.08 -9.87
C ASP A 451 9.65 8.93 -9.50
N LYS A 452 10.23 7.78 -9.16
CA LYS A 452 9.45 6.61 -8.72
C LYS A 452 8.79 6.81 -7.36
N THR A 453 9.45 7.54 -6.47
CA THR A 453 9.01 7.70 -5.08
C THR A 453 7.83 8.66 -4.94
N ARG A 454 7.81 9.76 -5.70
CA ARG A 454 6.73 10.76 -5.72
C ARG A 454 5.95 10.77 -7.03
N GLY A 455 6.09 9.73 -7.87
CA GLY A 455 5.50 9.71 -9.20
C GLY A 455 3.99 9.82 -9.21
N PHE A 456 3.32 9.24 -8.21
CA PHE A 456 1.87 9.35 -8.03
C PHE A 456 1.38 10.78 -7.76
N MET A 457 2.25 11.66 -7.24
CA MET A 457 1.92 13.06 -7.03
C MET A 457 2.14 13.91 -8.27
N LYS A 458 3.20 13.59 -9.03
CA LYS A 458 3.72 14.40 -10.14
C LYS A 458 3.07 14.08 -11.48
N TYR A 459 2.75 12.81 -11.71
CA TYR A 459 2.33 12.31 -13.01
C TYR A 459 0.84 12.07 -13.03
N LYS A 460 0.14 12.38 -14.12
CA LYS A 460 -1.29 12.06 -14.34
C LYS A 460 -1.47 10.66 -14.94
N ARG A 461 -2.69 10.09 -14.85
CA ARG A 461 -2.95 8.78 -15.44
C ARG A 461 -2.95 8.94 -16.97
N LEU A 462 -2.25 8.05 -17.65
CA LEU A 462 -2.35 7.84 -19.09
C LEU A 462 -3.29 6.66 -19.27
N GLY A 463 -4.42 6.91 -19.92
CA GLY A 463 -5.36 5.86 -20.31
C GLY A 463 -4.89 5.14 -21.57
N GLU A 464 -5.40 3.93 -21.80
CA GLU A 464 -5.24 3.27 -23.10
C GLU A 464 -5.84 4.13 -24.21
N HIS A 465 -5.08 4.33 -25.28
CA HIS A 465 -5.56 5.05 -26.45
C HIS A 465 -6.53 4.16 -27.20
N TYR A 466 -7.81 4.41 -26.97
CA TYR A 466 -8.87 3.83 -27.78
C TYR A 466 -8.87 4.48 -29.16
N ARG A 467 -8.96 3.65 -30.20
CA ARG A 467 -9.16 4.13 -31.56
C ARG A 467 -10.41 5.02 -31.62
N ASN A 468 -10.41 5.99 -32.53
CA ASN A 468 -11.56 6.89 -32.69
C ASN A 468 -12.86 6.09 -32.94
N PRO A 469 -13.93 6.31 -32.16
CA PRO A 469 -15.19 5.57 -32.28
C PRO A 469 -15.76 5.53 -33.71
N THR A 470 -15.77 6.66 -34.41
CA THR A 470 -16.32 6.75 -35.78
C THR A 470 -15.53 5.96 -36.82
N LYS A 471 -14.23 5.75 -36.58
CA LYS A 471 -13.36 4.96 -37.46
C LYS A 471 -13.41 3.48 -37.13
N ARG A 472 -13.42 3.12 -35.84
CA ARG A 472 -13.33 1.72 -35.39
C ARG A 472 -14.62 0.90 -35.53
N VAL A 473 -15.75 1.56 -35.73
CA VAL A 473 -17.04 0.91 -36.05
C VAL A 473 -17.03 0.27 -37.45
N LYS A 474 -16.05 0.58 -38.31
CA LYS A 474 -15.97 0.04 -39.68
C LYS A 474 -15.26 -1.31 -39.77
N ASP A 475 -14.68 -1.80 -38.68
CA ASP A 475 -13.96 -3.07 -38.64
C ASP A 475 -14.08 -3.76 -37.27
N TYR A 476 -13.49 -4.95 -37.19
CA TYR A 476 -13.46 -5.79 -35.99
C TYR A 476 -12.07 -5.88 -35.35
N LYS A 477 -11.14 -4.97 -35.71
CA LYS A 477 -9.80 -4.93 -35.11
C LYS A 477 -9.87 -4.42 -33.68
N GLU A 478 -8.86 -4.74 -32.89
CA GLU A 478 -8.77 -4.39 -31.47
C GLU A 478 -9.03 -2.90 -31.20
N LEU A 479 -9.73 -2.60 -30.10
CA LEU A 479 -10.17 -1.25 -29.73
C LEU A 479 -9.04 -0.37 -29.21
N SER A 480 -8.14 -0.94 -28.42
CA SER A 480 -7.07 -0.23 -27.73
C SER A 480 -5.72 -0.44 -28.42
N VAL A 481 -4.87 0.58 -28.32
CA VAL A 481 -3.45 0.49 -28.67
C VAL A 481 -2.66 0.43 -27.38
N ARG A 482 -1.69 -0.49 -27.33
CA ARG A 482 -0.76 -0.65 -26.20
C ARG A 482 -0.01 0.66 -25.94
N LEU A 483 0.13 1.03 -24.68
CA LEU A 483 1.02 2.12 -24.26
C LEU A 483 2.47 1.82 -24.67
N THR A 484 3.20 2.85 -25.08
CA THR A 484 4.63 2.74 -25.37
C THR A 484 5.44 2.44 -24.10
N GLU A 485 6.67 1.95 -24.23
CA GLU A 485 7.53 1.68 -23.06
C GLU A 485 7.76 2.93 -22.20
N ALA A 486 7.88 4.10 -22.82
CA ALA A 486 8.00 5.37 -22.13
C ALA A 486 6.74 5.69 -21.30
N GLU A 487 5.56 5.51 -21.88
CA GLU A 487 4.27 5.72 -21.20
C GLU A 487 4.03 4.68 -20.11
N LEU A 488 4.45 3.44 -20.31
CA LEU A 488 4.38 2.37 -19.30
C LEU A 488 5.33 2.66 -18.14
N LYS A 489 6.55 3.14 -18.40
CA LYS A 489 7.46 3.61 -17.35
C LYS A 489 6.86 4.78 -16.58
N TYR A 490 6.20 5.70 -17.28
CA TYR A 490 5.46 6.82 -16.66
C TYR A 490 4.27 6.34 -15.81
N GLN A 491 3.50 5.35 -16.28
CA GLN A 491 2.39 4.78 -15.51
C GLN A 491 2.85 3.99 -14.29
N THR A 492 3.90 3.19 -14.43
CA THR A 492 4.44 2.39 -13.32
C THR A 492 5.14 3.25 -12.26
N ALA A 493 5.63 4.44 -12.62
CA ALA A 493 6.10 5.45 -11.67
C ALA A 493 4.99 5.93 -10.71
N ARG A 494 3.71 5.91 -11.12
CA ARG A 494 2.57 6.24 -10.25
C ARG A 494 2.25 5.18 -9.20
N CYS A 495 2.79 3.97 -9.32
CA CYS A 495 2.56 2.95 -8.30
C CYS A 495 3.30 3.32 -7.01
N MET A 496 2.57 3.44 -5.90
CA MET A 496 3.11 3.84 -4.59
C MET A 496 3.91 2.74 -3.86
N ASP A 497 4.02 1.55 -4.45
CA ASP A 497 4.64 0.37 -3.83
C ASP A 497 4.13 0.13 -2.40
N CYS A 498 2.80 0.10 -2.26
CA CYS A 498 2.14 0.07 -0.95
C CYS A 498 2.56 -1.15 -0.12
N GLY A 499 2.94 -0.93 1.15
CA GLY A 499 3.28 -2.02 2.07
C GLY A 499 2.14 -3.01 2.34
N VAL A 500 0.88 -2.54 2.26
CA VAL A 500 -0.32 -3.39 2.20
C VAL A 500 -1.02 -3.14 0.86
N PRO A 501 -0.70 -3.93 -0.18
CA PRO A 501 -1.19 -3.65 -1.53
C PRO A 501 -2.60 -4.22 -1.74
N PHE A 502 -3.63 -3.42 -1.45
CA PHE A 502 -5.04 -3.79 -1.63
C PHE A 502 -5.40 -4.23 -3.06
N CYS A 503 -4.66 -3.75 -4.06
CA CYS A 503 -4.78 -4.22 -5.43
C CYS A 503 -4.52 -5.74 -5.60
N GLN A 504 -3.76 -6.37 -4.69
CA GLN A 504 -3.48 -7.81 -4.65
C GLN A 504 -4.42 -8.61 -3.75
N ALA A 505 -5.25 -7.94 -2.93
CA ALA A 505 -6.11 -8.56 -1.93
C ALA A 505 -7.42 -9.13 -2.52
N ASP A 506 -8.22 -9.82 -1.71
CA ASP A 506 -9.50 -10.44 -2.09
C ASP A 506 -10.48 -9.46 -2.76
N THR A 507 -10.46 -8.17 -2.40
CA THR A 507 -11.29 -7.12 -3.01
C THR A 507 -10.68 -6.50 -4.27
N GLY A 508 -9.38 -6.75 -4.52
CA GLY A 508 -8.63 -6.29 -5.67
C GLY A 508 -8.54 -7.36 -6.76
N CYS A 509 -7.43 -8.10 -6.82
CA CYS A 509 -7.19 -9.12 -7.84
C CYS A 509 -7.58 -10.51 -7.33
N PRO A 510 -8.58 -11.20 -7.92
CA PRO A 510 -9.01 -12.52 -7.44
C PRO A 510 -7.93 -13.60 -7.45
N ILE A 511 -6.99 -13.56 -8.40
CA ILE A 511 -5.84 -14.47 -8.47
C ILE A 511 -4.63 -14.01 -7.62
N SER A 512 -4.80 -12.95 -6.83
CA SER A 512 -3.77 -12.35 -5.98
C SER A 512 -2.47 -12.04 -6.73
N ASN A 513 -2.60 -11.42 -7.90
CA ASN A 513 -1.47 -11.08 -8.75
C ASN A 513 -0.49 -10.14 -8.02
N ILE A 514 0.82 -10.29 -8.25
CA ILE A 514 1.88 -9.59 -7.48
C ILE A 514 2.15 -8.19 -8.06
N ILE A 515 1.10 -7.36 -8.12
CA ILE A 515 1.02 -6.12 -8.91
C ILE A 515 2.16 -5.13 -8.66
N PRO A 516 2.38 -4.60 -7.43
CA PRO A 516 3.50 -3.72 -7.15
C PRO A 516 4.86 -4.23 -7.65
N LYS A 517 5.09 -5.55 -7.58
CA LYS A 517 6.39 -6.11 -7.95
C LYS A 517 6.66 -6.06 -9.44
N TRP A 518 5.72 -6.49 -10.28
CA TRP A 518 5.93 -6.40 -11.72
C TRP A 518 5.82 -4.96 -12.24
N ASN A 519 5.08 -4.06 -11.56
CA ASN A 519 5.13 -2.62 -11.85
C ASN A 519 6.52 -2.03 -11.61
N ASP A 520 7.16 -2.37 -10.50
CA ASP A 520 8.54 -1.96 -10.19
C ASP A 520 9.54 -2.50 -11.23
N LEU A 521 9.38 -3.76 -11.65
CA LEU A 521 10.24 -4.38 -12.66
C LEU A 521 10.08 -3.71 -14.04
N VAL A 522 8.84 -3.41 -14.46
CA VAL A 522 8.58 -2.63 -15.69
C VAL A 522 9.19 -1.24 -15.60
N PHE A 523 9.07 -0.55 -14.46
CA PHE A 523 9.71 0.76 -14.26
C PHE A 523 11.24 0.70 -14.43
N LYS A 524 11.86 -0.41 -13.98
CA LYS A 524 13.30 -0.68 -14.09
C LYS A 524 13.72 -1.18 -15.49
N GLY A 525 12.78 -1.41 -16.40
CA GLY A 525 13.05 -2.01 -17.71
C GLY A 525 13.34 -3.52 -17.68
N GLN A 526 13.09 -4.19 -16.55
CA GLN A 526 13.31 -5.62 -16.35
C GLN A 526 12.08 -6.42 -16.80
N TRP A 527 11.79 -6.39 -18.10
CA TRP A 527 10.56 -6.92 -18.69
C TRP A 527 10.41 -8.44 -18.55
N GLU A 528 11.48 -9.22 -18.74
CA GLU A 528 11.42 -10.68 -18.62
C GLU A 528 11.13 -11.11 -17.16
N ASP A 529 11.75 -10.43 -16.18
CA ASP A 529 11.46 -10.65 -14.77
C ASP A 529 10.01 -10.26 -14.44
N ALA A 530 9.51 -9.15 -15.00
CA ALA A 530 8.12 -8.74 -14.83
C ALA A 530 7.16 -9.82 -15.34
N LEU A 531 7.44 -10.38 -16.52
CA LEU A 531 6.68 -11.50 -17.10
C LEU A 531 6.73 -12.73 -16.19
N ASN A 532 7.93 -13.11 -15.71
CA ASN A 532 8.09 -14.23 -14.81
C ASN A 532 7.26 -14.07 -13.54
N ARG A 533 7.18 -12.86 -12.95
CA ARG A 533 6.33 -12.58 -11.78
C ARG A 533 4.84 -12.61 -12.11
N LEU A 534 4.44 -12.07 -13.26
CA LEU A 534 3.06 -12.06 -13.72
C LEU A 534 2.51 -13.49 -13.91
N LEU A 535 3.30 -14.36 -14.54
CA LEU A 535 2.94 -15.75 -14.84
C LEU A 535 2.90 -16.67 -13.61
N MET A 536 3.47 -16.25 -12.47
CA MET A 536 3.36 -17.03 -11.22
C MET A 536 1.91 -17.20 -10.78
N THR A 537 1.11 -16.14 -10.93
CA THR A 537 -0.26 -16.06 -10.42
C THR A 537 -1.32 -16.12 -11.51
N ASN A 538 -1.02 -15.67 -12.73
CA ASN A 538 -1.98 -15.62 -13.83
C ASN A 538 -1.58 -16.57 -14.96
N ASN A 539 -2.48 -17.48 -15.34
CA ASN A 539 -2.26 -18.36 -16.50
C ASN A 539 -2.36 -17.56 -17.81
N PHE A 540 -3.30 -16.62 -17.88
CA PHE A 540 -3.69 -15.94 -19.13
C PHE A 540 -3.76 -14.41 -18.98
N PRO A 541 -2.62 -13.73 -18.72
CA PRO A 541 -2.60 -12.27 -18.64
C PRO A 541 -3.07 -11.56 -19.91
N GLU A 542 -2.96 -12.22 -21.07
CA GLU A 542 -3.42 -11.67 -22.35
C GLU A 542 -4.95 -11.54 -22.42
N PHE A 543 -5.70 -12.33 -21.64
CA PHE A 543 -7.15 -12.22 -21.55
C PHE A 543 -7.52 -11.19 -20.49
N THR A 544 -6.97 -11.31 -19.28
CA THR A 544 -7.29 -10.38 -18.19
C THR A 544 -6.87 -8.94 -18.51
N GLY A 545 -5.70 -8.75 -19.14
CA GLY A 545 -5.22 -7.44 -19.60
C GLY A 545 -6.11 -6.77 -20.64
N ARG A 546 -6.98 -7.51 -21.35
CA ARG A 546 -7.88 -6.95 -22.38
C ARG A 546 -9.32 -6.80 -21.90
N VAL A 547 -9.85 -7.82 -21.22
CA VAL A 547 -11.30 -7.91 -20.94
C VAL A 547 -11.66 -7.88 -19.46
N CYS A 548 -10.69 -7.92 -18.54
CA CYS A 548 -11.00 -7.76 -17.12
C CYS A 548 -11.53 -6.35 -16.83
N PRO A 549 -12.56 -6.18 -15.98
CA PRO A 549 -13.01 -4.86 -15.53
C PRO A 549 -12.07 -4.23 -14.48
N ALA A 550 -10.86 -4.79 -14.32
CA ALA A 550 -9.78 -4.30 -13.46
C ALA A 550 -10.21 -4.02 -12.00
N PRO A 551 -10.74 -5.01 -11.25
CA PRO A 551 -11.11 -4.82 -9.85
C PRO A 551 -9.90 -4.39 -8.98
N CYS A 552 -8.70 -4.79 -9.37
CA CYS A 552 -7.43 -4.32 -8.79
C CYS A 552 -7.23 -2.80 -8.87
N GLU A 553 -7.70 -2.14 -9.92
CA GLU A 553 -7.67 -0.68 -10.04
C GLU A 553 -8.71 -0.02 -9.14
N GLY A 554 -9.89 -0.64 -9.00
CA GLY A 554 -10.93 -0.19 -8.07
C GLY A 554 -10.51 -0.26 -6.59
N ALA A 555 -9.65 -1.22 -6.25
CA ALA A 555 -9.04 -1.37 -4.92
C ALA A 555 -7.67 -0.67 -4.80
N CYS A 556 -7.19 0.01 -5.84
CA CYS A 556 -5.93 0.72 -5.78
C CYS A 556 -6.01 1.83 -4.74
N VAL A 557 -4.98 1.92 -3.90
CA VAL A 557 -4.88 2.93 -2.85
C VAL A 557 -4.85 4.34 -3.45
N LEU A 558 -4.16 4.52 -4.58
CA LEU A 558 -4.14 5.81 -5.28
C LEU A 558 -5.54 6.24 -5.72
N GLY A 559 -6.43 5.26 -5.97
CA GLY A 559 -7.83 5.45 -6.33
C GLY A 559 -8.71 6.12 -5.25
N ILE A 560 -8.18 6.38 -4.05
CA ILE A 560 -8.89 7.11 -2.99
C ILE A 560 -8.91 8.61 -3.29
N THR A 561 -7.81 9.16 -3.82
CA THR A 561 -7.61 10.61 -3.97
C THR A 561 -7.37 11.03 -5.42
N GLU A 562 -6.89 10.12 -6.25
CA GLU A 562 -6.52 10.35 -7.65
C GLU A 562 -7.00 9.17 -8.51
N GLN A 563 -6.83 9.25 -9.82
CA GLN A 563 -7.11 8.09 -10.67
C GLN A 563 -6.17 6.92 -10.33
N PRO A 564 -6.64 5.66 -10.34
CA PRO A 564 -5.80 4.52 -9.99
C PRO A 564 -4.68 4.30 -11.04
N VAL A 565 -3.67 3.51 -10.66
CA VAL A 565 -2.63 3.06 -11.60
C VAL A 565 -3.28 2.23 -12.71
N GLY A 566 -2.86 2.39 -13.97
CA GLY A 566 -3.31 1.57 -15.11
C GLY A 566 -2.77 0.14 -15.08
N ILE A 567 -3.15 -0.63 -14.06
CA ILE A 567 -2.68 -2.00 -13.79
C ILE A 567 -3.01 -2.91 -14.97
N LYS A 568 -4.24 -2.82 -15.50
CA LYS A 568 -4.69 -3.65 -16.63
C LYS A 568 -3.82 -3.45 -17.87
N SER A 569 -3.50 -2.19 -18.18
CA SER A 569 -2.71 -1.81 -19.34
C SER A 569 -1.26 -2.29 -19.24
N VAL A 570 -0.67 -2.20 -18.04
CA VAL A 570 0.67 -2.71 -17.79
C VAL A 570 0.71 -4.25 -17.86
N GLU A 571 -0.30 -4.93 -17.31
CA GLU A 571 -0.44 -6.40 -17.42
C GLU A 571 -0.48 -6.84 -18.90
N CYS A 572 -1.31 -6.21 -19.71
CA CYS A 572 -1.43 -6.49 -21.14
C CYS A 572 -0.10 -6.26 -21.87
N ALA A 573 0.61 -5.18 -21.55
CA ALA A 573 1.87 -4.87 -22.18
C ALA A 573 2.99 -5.87 -21.86
N ILE A 574 3.07 -6.34 -20.62
CA ILE A 574 4.07 -7.34 -20.20
C ILE A 574 3.91 -8.62 -21.01
N ILE A 575 2.70 -9.14 -21.11
CA ILE A 575 2.46 -10.42 -21.81
C ILE A 575 2.64 -10.30 -23.32
N ASP A 576 2.18 -9.20 -23.92
CA ASP A 576 2.37 -8.99 -25.36
C ASP A 576 3.85 -8.86 -25.72
N LYS A 577 4.63 -8.12 -24.92
CA LYS A 577 6.08 -8.07 -25.08
C LYS A 577 6.72 -9.46 -24.90
N GLY A 578 6.23 -10.26 -23.94
CA GLY A 578 6.69 -11.64 -23.75
C GLY A 578 6.49 -12.55 -24.97
N PHE A 579 5.43 -12.34 -25.75
CA PHE A 579 5.23 -13.04 -27.03
C PHE A 579 6.08 -12.43 -28.15
N GLU A 580 6.19 -11.10 -28.25
CA GLU A 580 7.01 -10.40 -29.25
C GLU A 580 8.49 -10.77 -29.16
N GLU A 581 9.03 -10.86 -27.94
CA GLU A 581 10.43 -11.22 -27.66
C GLU A 581 10.69 -12.74 -27.69
N GLY A 582 9.63 -13.55 -27.87
CA GLY A 582 9.75 -15.01 -27.92
C GLY A 582 10.03 -15.69 -26.58
N TRP A 583 9.76 -15.05 -25.44
CA TRP A 583 9.94 -15.63 -24.09
C TRP A 583 8.83 -16.63 -23.72
N MET A 584 7.67 -16.53 -24.37
CA MET A 584 6.54 -17.44 -24.23
C MET A 584 6.75 -18.73 -25.04
N VAL A 585 7.64 -19.60 -24.56
CA VAL A 585 7.93 -20.91 -25.15
C VAL A 585 7.19 -22.06 -24.45
N PRO A 586 6.80 -23.13 -25.17
CA PRO A 586 6.19 -24.32 -24.57
C PRO A 586 7.09 -24.96 -23.51
N ARG A 587 6.54 -25.29 -22.33
CA ARG A 587 7.25 -25.96 -21.23
C ARG A 587 6.55 -27.28 -20.83
N PRO A 588 6.60 -28.33 -21.67
CA PRO A 588 6.00 -29.62 -21.34
C PRO A 588 6.60 -30.21 -20.05
N PRO A 589 5.80 -30.95 -19.26
CA PRO A 589 6.28 -31.53 -18.00
C PRO A 589 7.37 -32.58 -18.25
N LYS A 590 8.49 -32.47 -17.52
CA LYS A 590 9.63 -33.40 -17.63
C LYS A 590 9.29 -34.85 -17.24
N THR A 591 8.27 -35.05 -16.42
CA THR A 591 7.86 -36.36 -15.92
C THR A 591 6.35 -36.41 -15.86
N ARG A 592 5.76 -37.49 -16.38
CA ARG A 592 4.32 -37.76 -16.29
C ARG A 592 4.01 -38.54 -15.02
N THR A 593 2.89 -38.22 -14.37
CA THR A 593 2.44 -38.88 -13.13
C THR A 593 1.74 -40.22 -13.39
N GLY A 594 1.39 -40.50 -14.64
CA GLY A 594 0.56 -41.66 -15.03
C GLY A 594 -0.94 -41.46 -14.79
N ARG A 595 -1.36 -40.34 -14.18
CA ARG A 595 -2.77 -40.05 -13.93
C ARG A 595 -3.44 -39.36 -15.10
N THR A 596 -4.69 -39.71 -15.38
CA THR A 596 -5.50 -39.13 -16.47
C THR A 596 -6.63 -38.27 -15.92
N VAL A 597 -6.80 -37.08 -16.50
CA VAL A 597 -7.85 -36.13 -16.12
C VAL A 597 -8.60 -35.63 -17.34
N ALA A 598 -9.93 -35.77 -17.32
CA ALA A 598 -10.82 -35.19 -18.33
C ALA A 598 -11.41 -33.87 -17.83
N ILE A 599 -11.36 -32.84 -18.66
CA ILE A 599 -11.93 -31.52 -18.36
C ILE A 599 -13.04 -31.26 -19.37
N ILE A 600 -14.24 -30.95 -18.90
CA ILE A 600 -15.42 -30.73 -19.74
C ILE A 600 -15.67 -29.22 -19.80
N GLY A 601 -15.48 -28.64 -20.98
CA GLY A 601 -15.58 -27.20 -21.25
C GLY A 601 -14.21 -26.53 -21.34
N SER A 602 -14.03 -25.71 -22.38
CA SER A 602 -12.75 -25.04 -22.67
C SER A 602 -12.76 -23.53 -22.38
N GLY A 603 -13.65 -23.07 -21.49
CA GLY A 603 -13.63 -21.70 -20.99
C GLY A 603 -12.39 -21.42 -20.11
N PRO A 604 -12.26 -20.18 -19.59
CA PRO A 604 -11.11 -19.78 -18.76
C PRO A 604 -10.82 -20.74 -17.58
N ALA A 605 -11.87 -21.24 -16.92
CA ALA A 605 -11.73 -22.19 -15.81
C ALA A 605 -11.18 -23.55 -16.26
N GLY A 606 -11.72 -24.09 -17.36
CA GLY A 606 -11.25 -25.36 -17.94
C GLY A 606 -9.80 -25.25 -18.41
N LEU A 607 -9.46 -24.19 -19.14
CA LEU A 607 -8.09 -23.95 -19.61
C LEU A 607 -7.10 -23.75 -18.46
N ALA A 608 -7.46 -22.96 -17.43
CA ALA A 608 -6.58 -22.74 -16.28
C ALA A 608 -6.35 -24.03 -15.50
N THR A 609 -7.39 -24.87 -15.39
CA THR A 609 -7.29 -26.20 -14.78
C THR A 609 -6.36 -27.10 -15.60
N ALA A 610 -6.52 -27.13 -16.93
CA ALA A 610 -5.71 -27.93 -17.83
C ALA A 610 -4.24 -27.55 -17.77
N ASP A 611 -3.94 -26.26 -17.85
CA ASP A 611 -2.58 -25.72 -17.78
C ASP A 611 -1.88 -26.13 -16.47
N GLN A 612 -2.57 -26.00 -15.33
CA GLN A 612 -2.01 -26.36 -14.02
C GLN A 612 -1.79 -27.87 -13.87
N LEU A 613 -2.77 -28.70 -14.23
CA LEU A 613 -2.66 -30.16 -14.11
C LEU A 613 -1.63 -30.73 -15.09
N ASN A 614 -1.51 -30.19 -16.30
CA ASN A 614 -0.45 -30.56 -17.23
C ASN A 614 0.92 -30.20 -16.67
N LYS A 615 1.08 -29.00 -16.07
CA LYS A 615 2.31 -28.61 -15.36
C LYS A 615 2.63 -29.50 -14.16
N ALA A 616 1.63 -30.08 -13.49
CA ALA A 616 1.86 -31.08 -12.44
C ALA A 616 2.39 -32.42 -12.98
N GLY A 617 2.20 -32.69 -14.28
CA GLY A 617 2.60 -33.91 -14.97
C GLY A 617 1.46 -34.88 -15.24
N HIS A 618 0.20 -34.51 -14.98
CA HIS A 618 -0.95 -35.33 -15.36
C HIS A 618 -1.16 -35.31 -16.88
N SER A 619 -1.80 -36.35 -17.41
CA SER A 619 -2.27 -36.39 -18.80
C SER A 619 -3.67 -35.80 -18.85
N VAL A 620 -3.83 -34.68 -19.55
CA VAL A 620 -5.08 -33.90 -19.53
C VAL A 620 -5.71 -33.88 -20.91
N THR A 621 -7.00 -34.19 -20.98
CA THR A 621 -7.84 -34.02 -22.18
C THR A 621 -8.98 -33.06 -21.89
N VAL A 622 -9.11 -32.01 -22.71
CA VAL A 622 -10.18 -31.02 -22.64
C VAL A 622 -11.20 -31.32 -23.75
N TYR A 623 -12.45 -31.52 -23.36
CA TYR A 623 -13.58 -31.74 -24.26
C TYR A 623 -14.35 -30.43 -24.42
N GLU A 624 -14.52 -29.98 -25.66
CA GLU A 624 -15.24 -28.76 -26.03
C GLU A 624 -16.39 -29.10 -26.99
N ARG A 625 -17.58 -28.57 -26.72
CA ARG A 625 -18.76 -28.79 -27.56
C ARG A 625 -18.69 -28.01 -28.88
N ALA A 626 -18.05 -26.86 -28.87
CA ALA A 626 -17.86 -26.04 -30.05
C ALA A 626 -16.69 -26.54 -30.91
N ASP A 627 -16.63 -26.06 -32.16
CA ASP A 627 -15.55 -26.35 -33.12
C ASP A 627 -14.21 -25.69 -32.74
N ARG A 628 -14.21 -24.70 -31.84
CA ARG A 628 -13.03 -23.95 -31.40
C ARG A 628 -12.96 -23.82 -29.89
N ILE A 629 -11.74 -23.80 -29.37
CA ILE A 629 -11.40 -23.72 -27.94
C ILE A 629 -11.52 -22.29 -27.41
N GLY A 630 -11.96 -22.12 -26.17
CA GLY A 630 -11.94 -20.84 -25.45
C GLY A 630 -13.28 -20.45 -24.80
N GLY A 631 -14.37 -21.18 -25.06
CA GLY A 631 -15.70 -20.85 -24.55
C GLY A 631 -16.12 -19.42 -24.92
N LEU A 632 -16.56 -18.62 -23.94
CA LEU A 632 -16.96 -17.22 -24.18
C LEU A 632 -15.79 -16.32 -24.62
N LEU A 633 -14.52 -16.69 -24.39
CA LEU A 633 -13.39 -15.95 -24.96
C LEU A 633 -13.39 -16.04 -26.48
N MET A 634 -13.85 -17.18 -27.02
CA MET A 634 -13.91 -17.44 -28.46
C MET A 634 -15.22 -16.94 -29.07
N TYR A 635 -16.38 -17.32 -28.51
CA TYR A 635 -17.69 -17.08 -29.14
C TYR A 635 -18.60 -16.08 -28.40
N GLY A 636 -18.22 -15.61 -27.21
CA GLY A 636 -19.02 -14.62 -26.48
C GLY A 636 -18.53 -13.19 -26.68
N ILE A 637 -17.27 -12.96 -26.36
CA ILE A 637 -16.65 -11.65 -26.43
C ILE A 637 -16.33 -11.35 -27.90
N PRO A 638 -16.73 -10.20 -28.46
CA PRO A 638 -16.44 -9.86 -29.85
C PRO A 638 -14.95 -9.65 -30.16
N ASN A 639 -14.56 -9.80 -31.43
CA ASN A 639 -13.18 -9.65 -31.90
C ASN A 639 -12.55 -8.30 -31.57
N MET A 640 -13.32 -7.19 -31.65
CA MET A 640 -12.77 -5.87 -31.35
C MET A 640 -12.35 -5.71 -29.88
N LYS A 641 -12.96 -6.45 -28.95
CA LYS A 641 -12.63 -6.41 -27.52
C LYS A 641 -11.56 -7.43 -27.14
N LEU A 642 -11.56 -8.59 -27.80
CA LEU A 642 -10.55 -9.64 -27.64
C LEU A 642 -10.33 -10.33 -28.99
N ASP A 643 -9.17 -10.06 -29.59
CA ASP A 643 -8.77 -10.69 -30.85
C ASP A 643 -8.65 -12.22 -30.68
N LYS A 644 -9.18 -12.98 -31.66
CA LYS A 644 -9.24 -14.45 -31.58
C LYS A 644 -7.90 -15.11 -31.87
N GLY A 645 -6.99 -14.43 -32.57
CA GLY A 645 -5.60 -14.85 -32.69
C GLY A 645 -4.88 -14.87 -31.34
N VAL A 646 -5.22 -13.97 -30.42
CA VAL A 646 -4.70 -13.97 -29.04
C VAL A 646 -5.20 -15.17 -28.23
N VAL A 647 -6.43 -15.61 -28.46
CA VAL A 647 -6.94 -16.86 -27.85
C VAL A 647 -6.24 -18.07 -28.47
N GLN A 648 -6.17 -18.12 -29.80
CA GLN A 648 -5.58 -19.25 -30.52
C GLN A 648 -4.10 -19.44 -30.17
N ARG A 649 -3.27 -18.38 -30.14
CA ARG A 649 -1.84 -18.49 -29.78
C ARG A 649 -1.62 -19.15 -28.42
N ARG A 650 -2.53 -18.92 -27.46
CA ARG A 650 -2.47 -19.53 -26.12
C ARG A 650 -2.88 -20.99 -26.15
N VAL A 651 -3.93 -21.31 -26.90
CA VAL A 651 -4.37 -22.71 -27.08
C VAL A 651 -3.26 -23.53 -27.74
N ASP A 652 -2.63 -22.99 -28.78
CA ASP A 652 -1.51 -23.63 -29.47
C ASP A 652 -0.32 -23.86 -28.53
N LEU A 653 0.02 -22.88 -27.69
CA LEU A 653 1.05 -23.01 -26.65
C LEU A 653 0.73 -24.17 -25.70
N MET A 654 -0.52 -24.26 -25.20
CA MET A 654 -0.94 -25.34 -24.29
C MET A 654 -0.95 -26.71 -24.99
N ALA A 655 -1.36 -26.76 -26.26
CA ALA A 655 -1.32 -27.98 -27.06
C ALA A 655 0.13 -28.47 -27.24
N ALA A 656 1.06 -27.56 -27.55
CA ALA A 656 2.50 -27.85 -27.63
C ALA A 656 3.10 -28.30 -26.28
N GLU A 657 2.53 -27.88 -25.15
CA GLU A 657 2.89 -28.39 -23.82
C GLU A 657 2.32 -29.77 -23.49
N GLY A 658 1.47 -30.32 -24.36
CA GLY A 658 0.90 -31.66 -24.28
C GLY A 658 -0.51 -31.74 -23.66
N VAL A 659 -1.26 -30.65 -23.64
CA VAL A 659 -2.71 -30.70 -23.38
C VAL A 659 -3.43 -31.19 -24.63
N ASN A 660 -4.27 -32.23 -24.50
CA ASN A 660 -5.06 -32.73 -25.61
C ASN A 660 -6.41 -32.00 -25.68
N PHE A 661 -6.82 -31.56 -26.88
CA PHE A 661 -8.09 -30.88 -27.11
C PHE A 661 -8.96 -31.71 -28.05
N VAL A 662 -10.21 -31.94 -27.63
CA VAL A 662 -11.23 -32.65 -28.42
C VAL A 662 -12.41 -31.71 -28.61
N THR A 663 -12.53 -31.13 -29.80
CA THR A 663 -13.58 -30.18 -30.16
C THR A 663 -14.82 -30.88 -30.72
N SER A 664 -15.89 -30.13 -30.96
CA SER A 664 -17.15 -30.62 -31.52
C SER A 664 -17.72 -31.84 -30.77
N THR A 665 -17.50 -31.90 -29.46
CA THR A 665 -17.85 -33.04 -28.62
C THR A 665 -18.64 -32.58 -27.41
N HIS A 666 -19.96 -32.74 -27.49
CA HIS A 666 -20.88 -32.41 -26.41
C HIS A 666 -21.02 -33.58 -25.43
N VAL A 667 -20.31 -33.49 -24.31
CA VAL A 667 -20.44 -34.48 -23.22
C VAL A 667 -21.88 -34.45 -22.67
N GLY A 668 -22.51 -35.63 -22.56
CA GLY A 668 -23.93 -35.79 -22.25
C GLY A 668 -24.82 -36.05 -23.48
N ARG A 669 -24.34 -35.76 -24.70
CA ARG A 669 -25.04 -36.06 -25.96
C ARG A 669 -24.23 -36.95 -26.88
N ASP A 670 -23.01 -36.51 -27.21
CA ASP A 670 -22.11 -37.21 -28.13
C ASP A 670 -21.25 -38.24 -27.39
N VAL A 671 -20.90 -37.96 -26.13
CA VAL A 671 -20.08 -38.82 -25.27
C VAL A 671 -20.78 -39.00 -23.92
N ASP A 672 -20.90 -40.25 -23.46
CA ASP A 672 -21.45 -40.57 -22.15
C ASP A 672 -20.49 -40.10 -21.03
N PRO A 673 -20.90 -39.18 -20.15
CA PRO A 673 -20.05 -38.73 -19.07
C PRO A 673 -19.69 -39.83 -18.06
N LYS A 674 -20.51 -40.90 -17.93
CA LYS A 674 -20.18 -42.06 -17.08
C LYS A 674 -19.01 -42.86 -17.65
N GLN A 675 -18.92 -42.96 -18.98
CA GLN A 675 -17.79 -43.59 -19.64
C GLN A 675 -16.51 -42.80 -19.38
N LEU A 676 -16.55 -41.47 -19.50
CA LEU A 676 -15.41 -40.61 -19.16
C LEU A 676 -14.99 -40.79 -17.69
N HIS A 677 -15.95 -40.98 -16.78
CA HIS A 677 -15.68 -41.16 -15.35
C HIS A 677 -14.99 -42.48 -15.04
N ALA A 678 -15.32 -43.53 -15.80
CA ALA A 678 -14.67 -44.83 -15.71
C ALA A 678 -13.24 -44.82 -16.31
N GLN A 679 -13.01 -44.03 -17.37
CA GLN A 679 -11.73 -44.01 -18.11
C GLN A 679 -10.67 -43.08 -17.51
N ASN A 680 -11.06 -42.12 -16.68
CA ASN A 680 -10.16 -41.12 -16.13
C ASN A 680 -10.06 -41.24 -14.61
N ASP A 681 -8.89 -40.92 -14.05
CA ASP A 681 -8.71 -40.85 -12.60
C ASP A 681 -9.54 -39.72 -11.99
N ALA A 682 -9.78 -38.61 -12.72
CA ALA A 682 -10.64 -37.51 -12.30
C ALA A 682 -11.35 -36.82 -13.47
N ILE A 683 -12.50 -36.20 -13.19
CA ILE A 683 -13.22 -35.30 -14.10
C ILE A 683 -13.36 -33.91 -13.48
N VAL A 684 -13.11 -32.87 -14.27
CA VAL A 684 -13.45 -31.49 -13.91
C VAL A 684 -14.52 -30.94 -14.86
N TYR A 685 -15.67 -30.57 -14.30
CA TYR A 685 -16.78 -29.96 -15.01
C TYR A 685 -16.65 -28.42 -14.99
N ALA A 686 -16.42 -27.81 -16.15
CA ALA A 686 -16.10 -26.39 -16.31
C ALA A 686 -16.81 -25.75 -17.52
N VAL A 687 -18.06 -26.15 -17.77
CA VAL A 687 -18.86 -25.74 -18.96
C VAL A 687 -19.43 -24.32 -18.88
N GLY A 688 -19.32 -23.68 -17.71
CA GLY A 688 -19.86 -22.35 -17.45
C GLY A 688 -21.38 -22.30 -17.24
N ALA A 689 -21.90 -21.07 -17.13
CA ALA A 689 -23.31 -20.76 -16.98
C ALA A 689 -23.94 -20.53 -18.35
N THR A 690 -24.56 -21.56 -18.95
CA THR A 690 -24.98 -21.52 -20.36
C THR A 690 -26.46 -21.22 -20.54
N TRP A 691 -27.29 -21.41 -19.50
CA TRP A 691 -28.73 -21.24 -19.62
C TRP A 691 -29.14 -19.76 -19.51
N PRO A 692 -29.64 -19.10 -20.57
CA PRO A 692 -29.97 -17.68 -20.52
C PRO A 692 -31.22 -17.39 -19.68
N ARG A 693 -31.27 -16.21 -19.05
CA ARG A 693 -32.49 -15.71 -18.41
C ARG A 693 -33.46 -15.18 -19.45
N ASP A 694 -34.69 -15.65 -19.35
CA ASP A 694 -35.76 -15.30 -20.29
C ASP A 694 -36.72 -14.24 -19.73
N LEU A 695 -37.35 -13.49 -20.64
CA LEU A 695 -38.36 -12.48 -20.31
C LEU A 695 -39.74 -12.91 -20.80
N LYS A 696 -40.48 -13.58 -19.92
CA LYS A 696 -41.80 -14.17 -20.22
C LYS A 696 -42.92 -13.13 -20.12
N VAL A 697 -42.97 -12.23 -21.09
CA VAL A 697 -44.06 -11.24 -21.25
C VAL A 697 -44.85 -11.54 -22.55
N PRO A 698 -46.09 -11.05 -22.70
CA PRO A 698 -46.88 -11.29 -23.90
C PRO A 698 -46.12 -10.92 -25.20
N GLY A 699 -46.21 -11.78 -26.22
CA GLY A 699 -45.55 -11.60 -27.51
C GLY A 699 -44.08 -12.04 -27.58
N ARG A 700 -43.54 -12.64 -26.52
CA ARG A 700 -42.14 -13.12 -26.43
C ARG A 700 -41.73 -14.05 -27.59
N GLU A 701 -42.69 -14.75 -28.20
CA GLU A 701 -42.52 -15.66 -29.33
C GLU A 701 -42.38 -14.96 -30.70
N ALA A 702 -42.44 -13.63 -30.76
CA ALA A 702 -42.30 -12.89 -32.02
C ALA A 702 -40.95 -13.15 -32.70
N ASP A 703 -40.97 -13.34 -34.02
CA ASP A 703 -39.76 -13.47 -34.83
C ASP A 703 -38.98 -12.13 -34.82
N GLY A 704 -37.77 -12.16 -34.27
CA GLY A 704 -36.97 -10.96 -33.96
C GLY A 704 -36.62 -10.80 -32.47
N VAL A 705 -37.15 -11.63 -31.56
CA VAL A 705 -36.75 -11.63 -30.13
C VAL A 705 -35.77 -12.78 -29.84
N HIS A 706 -34.48 -12.46 -29.69
CA HIS A 706 -33.41 -13.44 -29.52
C HIS A 706 -32.63 -13.23 -28.22
N PHE A 707 -31.97 -14.27 -27.72
CA PHE A 707 -30.96 -14.07 -26.68
C PHE A 707 -29.70 -13.44 -27.29
N ALA A 708 -29.00 -12.61 -26.53
CA ALA A 708 -27.81 -11.91 -27.03
C ALA A 708 -26.72 -12.89 -27.52
N MET A 709 -26.60 -14.07 -26.91
CA MET A 709 -25.64 -15.09 -27.35
C MET A 709 -25.99 -15.73 -28.69
N ASP A 710 -27.28 -15.81 -29.04
CA ASP A 710 -27.73 -16.29 -30.37
C ASP A 710 -27.38 -15.29 -31.48
N PHE A 711 -27.07 -14.05 -31.11
CA PHE A 711 -26.59 -13.01 -32.02
C PHE A 711 -25.05 -12.97 -32.06
N LEU A 712 -24.40 -12.96 -30.90
CA LEU A 712 -22.94 -12.80 -30.78
C LEU A 712 -22.13 -14.01 -31.27
N ALA A 713 -22.54 -15.23 -30.90
CA ALA A 713 -21.79 -16.42 -31.22
C ALA A 713 -21.80 -16.75 -32.73
N PRO A 714 -22.96 -16.77 -33.42
CA PRO A 714 -22.98 -16.96 -34.87
C PRO A 714 -22.27 -15.84 -35.63
N ASN A 715 -22.39 -14.58 -35.18
CA ASN A 715 -21.65 -13.47 -35.77
C ASN A 715 -20.13 -13.71 -35.72
N THR A 716 -19.61 -14.07 -34.55
CA THR A 716 -18.17 -14.32 -34.39
C THR A 716 -17.73 -15.51 -35.23
N LYS A 717 -18.53 -16.58 -35.28
CA LYS A 717 -18.25 -17.74 -36.12
C LYS A 717 -18.20 -17.39 -37.61
N SER A 718 -19.24 -16.74 -38.13
CA SER A 718 -19.32 -16.30 -39.52
C SER A 718 -18.19 -15.31 -39.88
N LEU A 719 -17.79 -14.43 -38.95
CA LEU A 719 -16.65 -13.54 -39.12
C LEU A 719 -15.32 -14.32 -39.28
N LEU A 720 -15.11 -15.36 -38.48
CA LEU A 720 -13.91 -16.20 -38.54
C LEU A 720 -13.90 -17.14 -39.76
N ASP A 721 -15.05 -17.67 -40.14
CA ASP A 721 -15.18 -18.67 -41.21
C ASP A 721 -15.13 -18.01 -42.60
N SER A 722 -15.76 -16.84 -42.77
CA SER A 722 -15.97 -16.24 -44.10
C SER A 722 -15.85 -14.71 -44.12
N GLY A 723 -15.53 -14.06 -43.01
CA GLY A 723 -15.58 -12.59 -42.94
C GLY A 723 -17.00 -12.04 -43.11
N LEU A 724 -18.01 -12.76 -42.62
CA LEU A 724 -19.45 -12.46 -42.75
C LEU A 724 -20.03 -12.62 -44.16
N GLN A 725 -19.31 -13.25 -45.09
CA GLN A 725 -19.75 -13.42 -46.48
C GLN A 725 -20.72 -14.60 -46.67
N ASP A 726 -20.73 -15.57 -45.76
CA ASP A 726 -21.63 -16.73 -45.80
C ASP A 726 -23.08 -16.43 -45.40
N GLY A 727 -23.34 -15.27 -44.77
CA GLY A 727 -24.66 -14.91 -44.27
C GLY A 727 -25.16 -15.77 -43.09
N HIS A 728 -24.31 -16.61 -42.49
CA HIS A 728 -24.66 -17.50 -41.37
C HIS A 728 -24.67 -16.79 -40.01
N TYR A 729 -25.29 -15.61 -39.94
CA TYR A 729 -25.43 -14.83 -38.73
C TYR A 729 -26.73 -14.02 -38.75
N LEU A 730 -27.22 -13.62 -37.57
CA LEU A 730 -28.35 -12.70 -37.49
C LEU A 730 -27.90 -11.28 -37.84
N SER A 731 -28.39 -10.75 -38.97
CA SER A 731 -28.07 -9.39 -39.38
C SER A 731 -28.96 -8.34 -38.68
N ALA A 732 -28.32 -7.28 -38.21
CA ALA A 732 -28.96 -6.07 -37.67
C ALA A 732 -29.01 -4.92 -38.68
N LYS A 733 -28.55 -5.15 -39.92
CA LYS A 733 -28.47 -4.12 -40.96
C LYS A 733 -29.84 -3.49 -41.24
N GLY A 734 -29.93 -2.17 -41.12
CA GLY A 734 -31.15 -1.40 -41.40
C GLY A 734 -32.29 -1.61 -40.41
N LYS A 735 -32.07 -2.30 -39.29
CA LYS A 735 -33.09 -2.61 -38.27
C LYS A 735 -33.08 -1.62 -37.12
N ASP A 736 -34.25 -1.38 -36.51
CA ASP A 736 -34.39 -0.73 -35.21
C ASP A 736 -34.12 -1.78 -34.11
N VAL A 737 -32.99 -1.65 -33.40
CA VAL A 737 -32.48 -2.66 -32.46
C VAL A 737 -32.69 -2.22 -31.01
N ILE A 738 -33.27 -3.09 -30.19
CA ILE A 738 -33.37 -2.88 -28.74
C ILE A 738 -32.62 -3.97 -28.00
N VAL A 739 -31.71 -3.58 -27.10
CA VAL A 739 -30.98 -4.50 -26.23
C VAL A 739 -31.50 -4.37 -24.81
N ILE A 740 -31.98 -5.46 -24.21
CA ILE A 740 -32.50 -5.45 -22.83
C ILE A 740 -31.44 -6.00 -21.87
N GLY A 741 -30.99 -5.18 -20.93
CA GLY A 741 -29.94 -5.47 -19.94
C GLY A 741 -28.68 -4.61 -20.15
N GLY A 742 -28.12 -4.05 -19.08
CA GLY A 742 -26.95 -3.15 -19.13
C GLY A 742 -25.61 -3.78 -18.73
N GLY A 743 -25.45 -5.10 -18.86
CA GLY A 743 -24.18 -5.79 -18.63
C GLY A 743 -23.24 -5.79 -19.84
N ASP A 744 -22.05 -6.39 -19.69
CA ASP A 744 -21.03 -6.47 -20.75
C ASP A 744 -21.57 -7.10 -22.05
N THR A 745 -22.37 -8.17 -21.94
CA THR A 745 -23.01 -8.83 -23.08
C THR A 745 -23.94 -7.88 -23.84
N GLY A 746 -24.65 -7.01 -23.13
CA GLY A 746 -25.52 -6.00 -23.73
C GLY A 746 -24.71 -4.94 -24.47
N CYS A 747 -23.59 -4.48 -23.90
CA CYS A 747 -22.68 -3.55 -24.55
C CYS A 747 -22.05 -4.15 -25.83
N ASP A 748 -21.63 -5.43 -25.75
CA ASP A 748 -21.05 -6.18 -26.86
C ASP A 748 -22.06 -6.39 -28.01
N ALA A 749 -23.32 -6.67 -27.68
CA ALA A 749 -24.41 -6.78 -28.65
C ALA A 749 -24.69 -5.46 -29.38
N GLN A 750 -24.72 -4.33 -28.64
CA GLN A 750 -24.90 -2.99 -29.23
C GLN A 750 -23.76 -2.64 -30.19
N ALA A 751 -22.51 -2.86 -29.77
CA ALA A 751 -21.34 -2.58 -30.59
C ALA A 751 -21.28 -3.43 -31.87
N THR A 752 -21.76 -4.68 -31.80
CA THR A 752 -21.87 -5.58 -32.95
C THR A 752 -23.02 -5.17 -33.88
N ALA A 753 -24.19 -4.83 -33.33
CA ALA A 753 -25.32 -4.34 -34.12
C ALA A 753 -24.98 -3.04 -34.87
N LEU A 754 -24.20 -2.16 -34.26
CA LEU A 754 -23.70 -0.94 -34.90
C LEU A 754 -22.81 -1.25 -36.11
N ARG A 755 -21.91 -2.24 -35.99
CA ARG A 755 -21.03 -2.71 -37.08
C ARG A 755 -21.81 -3.34 -38.24
N HIS A 756 -22.96 -3.97 -37.97
CA HIS A 756 -23.85 -4.47 -39.02
C HIS A 756 -24.56 -3.34 -39.79
N GLY A 757 -24.56 -2.10 -39.28
CA GLY A 757 -25.28 -0.97 -39.84
C GLY A 757 -26.73 -0.90 -39.39
N ALA A 758 -27.00 -1.12 -38.09
CA ALA A 758 -28.31 -0.90 -37.49
C ALA A 758 -28.82 0.54 -37.74
N LYS A 759 -30.13 0.68 -37.93
CA LYS A 759 -30.80 1.97 -38.16
C LYS A 759 -30.90 2.79 -36.88
N SER A 760 -31.21 2.14 -35.77
CA SER A 760 -31.19 2.72 -34.42
C SER A 760 -30.83 1.65 -33.39
N ILE A 761 -30.29 2.07 -32.24
CA ILE A 761 -29.92 1.19 -31.13
C ILE A 761 -30.34 1.85 -29.83
N VAL A 762 -31.14 1.16 -29.02
CA VAL A 762 -31.54 1.59 -27.67
C VAL A 762 -31.25 0.47 -26.68
N ASN A 763 -30.72 0.79 -25.51
CA ASN A 763 -30.44 -0.17 -24.45
C ASN A 763 -31.32 0.08 -23.23
N PHE A 764 -32.12 -0.91 -22.84
CA PHE A 764 -32.99 -0.83 -21.69
C PHE A 764 -32.29 -1.37 -20.44
N GLU A 765 -32.18 -0.53 -19.42
CA GLU A 765 -31.68 -0.87 -18.08
C GLU A 765 -32.80 -0.72 -17.06
N LEU A 766 -33.06 -1.80 -16.32
CA LEU A 766 -34.12 -1.85 -15.33
C LEU A 766 -33.77 -1.03 -14.08
N LEU A 767 -32.49 -0.99 -13.73
CA LEU A 767 -31.99 -0.30 -12.55
C LEU A 767 -31.80 1.21 -12.80
N PRO A 768 -31.76 2.03 -11.73
CA PRO A 768 -31.42 3.44 -11.86
C PRO A 768 -29.99 3.63 -12.34
N GLN A 769 -29.73 4.79 -12.96
CA GLN A 769 -28.39 5.20 -13.35
C GLN A 769 -27.47 5.21 -12.11
N PRO A 770 -26.32 4.50 -12.15
CA PRO A 770 -25.35 4.57 -11.07
C PRO A 770 -24.83 6.00 -10.84
N PRO A 771 -24.44 6.38 -9.62
CA PRO A 771 -23.87 7.70 -9.34
C PRO A 771 -22.50 7.90 -10.00
N ASN A 772 -22.08 9.15 -10.22
CA ASN A 772 -20.75 9.45 -10.78
C ASN A 772 -19.60 9.11 -9.83
N GLU A 773 -19.87 9.10 -8.53
CA GLU A 773 -18.90 8.81 -7.46
C GLU A 773 -19.43 7.74 -6.50
N ARG A 774 -18.56 7.16 -5.68
CA ARG A 774 -18.93 6.11 -4.73
C ARG A 774 -19.94 6.64 -3.71
N ALA A 775 -21.11 5.99 -3.64
CA ALA A 775 -22.09 6.26 -2.59
C ALA A 775 -21.58 5.79 -1.21
N LYS A 776 -22.12 6.36 -0.12
CA LYS A 776 -21.76 5.99 1.28
C LYS A 776 -21.84 4.48 1.57
N GLY A 777 -22.76 3.76 0.91
CA GLY A 777 -22.91 2.30 1.04
C GLY A 777 -21.97 1.44 0.20
N ASN A 778 -21.04 2.04 -0.58
CA ASN A 778 -20.04 1.33 -1.38
C ASN A 778 -18.61 1.85 -1.09
N PRO A 779 -18.10 1.63 0.14
CA PRO A 779 -16.82 2.15 0.56
C PRO A 779 -15.66 1.49 -0.20
N TRP A 780 -14.56 2.23 -0.35
CA TRP A 780 -13.27 1.63 -0.73
C TRP A 780 -12.83 0.61 0.35
N PRO A 781 -12.19 -0.52 0.01
CA PRO A 781 -11.66 -0.93 -1.31
C PRO A 781 -12.61 -1.82 -2.15
N GLN A 782 -13.93 -1.77 -1.92
CA GLN A 782 -14.87 -2.56 -2.73
C GLN A 782 -14.87 -2.11 -4.20
N PHE A 783 -15.34 -2.96 -5.12
CA PHE A 783 -15.51 -2.57 -6.51
C PHE A 783 -16.44 -1.33 -6.63
N PRO A 784 -16.03 -0.28 -7.36
CA PRO A 784 -16.80 0.96 -7.46
C PRO A 784 -18.06 0.75 -8.31
N ARG A 785 -19.23 0.94 -7.69
CA ARG A 785 -20.54 0.98 -8.35
C ARG A 785 -20.86 2.41 -8.80
N VAL A 786 -20.12 2.86 -9.80
CA VAL A 786 -20.23 4.21 -10.38
C VAL A 786 -20.63 4.15 -11.84
N PHE A 787 -21.12 5.26 -12.38
CA PHE A 787 -21.46 5.41 -13.78
C PHE A 787 -20.22 5.20 -14.65
N LYS A 788 -20.33 4.30 -15.63
CA LYS A 788 -19.25 4.00 -16.58
C LYS A 788 -19.81 4.02 -18.00
N VAL A 789 -19.03 4.60 -18.89
CA VAL A 789 -19.24 4.54 -20.34
C VAL A 789 -18.26 3.51 -20.88
N ASP A 790 -18.80 2.42 -21.44
CA ASP A 790 -18.01 1.37 -22.07
C ASP A 790 -17.96 1.62 -23.59
N TYR A 791 -17.13 0.86 -24.31
CA TYR A 791 -16.81 1.13 -25.71
C TYR A 791 -18.04 1.14 -26.62
N GLY A 792 -19.01 0.24 -26.40
CA GLY A 792 -20.26 0.19 -27.18
C GLY A 792 -21.15 1.41 -26.94
N HIS A 793 -21.26 1.85 -25.68
CA HIS A 793 -21.99 3.09 -25.35
C HIS A 793 -21.35 4.30 -26.04
N ALA A 794 -20.01 4.40 -26.00
CA ALA A 794 -19.28 5.48 -26.64
C ALA A 794 -19.40 5.46 -28.17
N GLU A 795 -19.42 4.28 -28.80
CA GLU A 795 -19.58 4.14 -30.26
C GLU A 795 -20.98 4.56 -30.72
N VAL A 796 -22.02 4.11 -30.02
CA VAL A 796 -23.41 4.47 -30.33
C VAL A 796 -23.65 5.96 -30.09
N ALA A 797 -23.13 6.51 -28.99
CA ALA A 797 -23.21 7.94 -28.71
C ALA A 797 -22.43 8.79 -29.72
N ALA A 798 -21.30 8.31 -30.24
CA ALA A 798 -20.58 9.01 -31.31
C ALA A 798 -21.33 9.03 -32.65
N GLN A 799 -22.16 8.01 -32.92
CA GLN A 799 -22.95 7.91 -34.14
C GLN A 799 -24.22 8.79 -34.10
N TRP A 800 -24.92 8.83 -32.97
CA TRP A 800 -26.23 9.50 -32.85
C TRP A 800 -26.28 10.68 -31.86
N GLY A 801 -25.20 10.99 -31.16
CA GLY A 801 -25.08 12.18 -30.29
C GLY A 801 -25.65 12.05 -28.88
N SER A 802 -26.15 10.88 -28.48
CA SER A 802 -26.73 10.63 -27.15
C SER A 802 -26.37 9.26 -26.58
N ASP A 803 -26.36 9.12 -25.26
CA ASP A 803 -26.23 7.81 -24.61
C ASP A 803 -27.40 6.90 -25.04
N PRO A 804 -27.15 5.65 -25.48
CA PRO A 804 -28.22 4.75 -25.90
C PRO A 804 -29.05 4.19 -24.74
N ARG A 805 -28.63 4.38 -23.49
CA ARG A 805 -29.23 3.72 -22.33
C ARG A 805 -30.45 4.49 -21.82
N GLU A 806 -31.54 3.75 -21.68
CA GLU A 806 -32.74 4.16 -20.99
C GLU A 806 -32.81 3.45 -19.65
N TYR A 807 -32.74 4.23 -18.57
CA TYR A 807 -32.79 3.70 -17.19
C TYR A 807 -34.22 3.62 -16.66
N CYS A 808 -34.38 2.85 -15.58
CA CYS A 808 -35.65 2.72 -14.86
C CYS A 808 -36.80 2.31 -15.78
N ILE A 809 -36.55 1.38 -16.70
CA ILE A 809 -37.53 0.97 -17.71
C ILE A 809 -37.80 -0.54 -17.62
N SER A 810 -39.06 -0.93 -17.74
CA SER A 810 -39.50 -2.32 -17.73
C SER A 810 -40.36 -2.62 -18.95
N THR A 811 -40.02 -3.68 -19.69
CA THR A 811 -40.80 -4.14 -20.86
C THR A 811 -42.05 -4.87 -20.40
N THR A 812 -43.20 -4.51 -20.95
CA THR A 812 -44.52 -5.06 -20.61
C THR A 812 -45.04 -6.05 -21.64
N SER A 813 -44.76 -5.83 -22.93
CA SER A 813 -45.10 -6.77 -24.02
C SER A 813 -44.29 -6.50 -25.28
N PHE A 814 -44.25 -7.50 -26.17
CA PHE A 814 -43.75 -7.41 -27.53
C PHE A 814 -44.93 -7.37 -28.50
N GLU A 815 -44.89 -6.47 -29.48
CA GLU A 815 -45.88 -6.39 -30.55
C GLU A 815 -45.38 -7.08 -31.80
N LYS A 816 -46.25 -7.88 -32.41
CA LYS A 816 -45.99 -8.59 -33.66
C LYS A 816 -47.00 -8.21 -34.73
N ASP A 817 -46.59 -8.30 -35.99
CA ASP A 817 -47.48 -8.18 -37.15
C ASP A 817 -48.30 -9.47 -37.38
N ALA A 818 -49.09 -9.49 -38.46
CA ALA A 818 -49.95 -10.61 -38.81
C ALA A 818 -49.14 -11.87 -39.17
N GLU A 819 -47.92 -11.67 -39.68
CA GLU A 819 -46.96 -12.70 -40.05
C GLU A 819 -46.14 -13.21 -38.84
N GLY A 820 -46.29 -12.58 -37.66
CA GLY A 820 -45.66 -12.98 -36.42
C GLY A 820 -44.28 -12.35 -36.16
N LYS A 821 -43.88 -11.37 -36.95
CA LYS A 821 -42.60 -10.66 -36.83
C LYS A 821 -42.71 -9.48 -35.87
N LEU A 822 -41.64 -9.24 -35.11
CA LEU A 822 -41.54 -8.12 -34.17
C LEU A 822 -41.62 -6.77 -34.88
N VAL A 823 -42.49 -5.89 -34.39
CA VAL A 823 -42.65 -4.51 -34.88
C VAL A 823 -42.41 -3.43 -33.82
N ALA A 824 -42.63 -3.76 -32.54
CA ALA A 824 -42.42 -2.82 -31.43
C ALA A 824 -42.33 -3.51 -30.05
N LEU A 825 -41.81 -2.79 -29.07
CA LEU A 825 -41.87 -3.12 -27.64
C LEU A 825 -42.72 -2.09 -26.90
N ASN A 826 -43.52 -2.57 -25.95
CA ASN A 826 -44.21 -1.72 -24.99
C ASN A 826 -43.46 -1.73 -23.66
N THR A 827 -43.35 -0.55 -23.05
CA THR A 827 -42.58 -0.34 -21.83
C THR A 827 -43.34 0.54 -20.86
N ILE A 828 -42.94 0.48 -19.58
CA ILE A 828 -43.38 1.37 -18.51
C ILE A 828 -42.15 1.79 -17.69
N LYS A 829 -42.12 3.03 -17.20
CA LYS A 829 -41.07 3.44 -16.25
C LYS A 829 -41.34 2.83 -14.88
N VAL A 830 -40.26 2.52 -14.16
CA VAL A 830 -40.30 1.94 -12.81
C VAL A 830 -39.50 2.80 -11.84
N ASN A 831 -39.93 2.84 -10.58
CA ASN A 831 -39.16 3.37 -9.47
C ASN A 831 -38.73 2.22 -8.55
N TRP A 832 -37.56 2.36 -7.95
CA TRP A 832 -37.02 1.40 -6.99
C TRP A 832 -37.00 2.05 -5.60
N GLU A 833 -37.73 1.48 -4.66
CA GLU A 833 -37.81 1.96 -3.28
C GLU A 833 -37.41 0.85 -2.31
N LEU A 834 -36.78 1.22 -1.20
CA LEU A 834 -36.52 0.29 -0.11
C LEU A 834 -37.77 0.19 0.75
N ASP A 835 -38.29 -1.01 0.95
CA ASP A 835 -39.35 -1.24 1.92
C ASP A 835 -38.86 -1.12 3.37
N ALA A 836 -39.78 -1.16 4.32
CA ALA A 836 -39.47 -1.06 5.75
C ALA A 836 -38.53 -2.17 6.27
N SER A 837 -38.35 -3.26 5.51
CA SER A 837 -37.41 -4.35 5.81
C SER A 837 -36.05 -4.18 5.12
N GLY A 838 -35.85 -3.09 4.38
CA GLY A 838 -34.65 -2.81 3.61
C GLY A 838 -34.54 -3.60 2.31
N LYS A 839 -35.65 -4.16 1.80
CA LYS A 839 -35.69 -4.88 0.53
C LYS A 839 -36.17 -3.97 -0.59
N TRP A 840 -35.50 -4.03 -1.74
CA TRP A 840 -35.89 -3.26 -2.92
C TRP A 840 -37.22 -3.75 -3.49
N GLN A 841 -38.17 -2.83 -3.62
CA GLN A 841 -39.45 -3.01 -4.31
C GLN A 841 -39.48 -2.17 -5.58
N MET A 842 -40.01 -2.78 -6.65
CA MET A 842 -40.16 -2.15 -7.96
C MET A 842 -41.59 -1.67 -8.14
N ASN A 843 -41.79 -0.36 -8.20
CA ASN A 843 -43.08 0.28 -8.40
C ASN A 843 -43.20 0.76 -9.85
N LYS A 844 -44.26 0.36 -10.56
CA LYS A 844 -44.55 0.88 -11.92
C LYS A 844 -45.12 2.28 -11.82
N ILE A 845 -44.70 3.19 -12.70
CA ILE A 845 -45.20 4.58 -12.75
C ILE A 845 -46.36 4.63 -13.75
N PRO A 846 -47.63 4.74 -13.31
CA PRO A 846 -48.77 4.79 -14.22
C PRO A 846 -48.70 6.02 -15.15
N GLY A 847 -49.13 5.88 -16.40
CA GLY A 847 -49.09 6.98 -17.38
C GLY A 847 -47.73 7.20 -18.05
N SER A 848 -46.73 6.37 -17.72
CA SER A 848 -45.39 6.39 -18.34
C SER A 848 -45.22 5.35 -19.45
N GLU A 849 -46.32 4.75 -19.91
CA GLU A 849 -46.31 3.75 -20.96
C GLU A 849 -45.80 4.35 -22.27
N LYS A 850 -44.85 3.65 -22.91
CA LYS A 850 -44.26 4.08 -24.18
C LYS A 850 -44.07 2.91 -25.12
N ARG A 851 -44.48 3.12 -26.37
CA ARG A 851 -44.26 2.22 -27.50
C ARG A 851 -42.95 2.57 -28.21
N TRP A 852 -42.12 1.56 -28.46
CA TRP A 852 -40.82 1.69 -29.12
C TRP A 852 -40.77 0.84 -30.39
N PRO A 853 -40.56 1.42 -31.58
CA PRO A 853 -40.32 0.64 -32.79
C PRO A 853 -39.12 -0.30 -32.63
N CYS A 854 -39.24 -1.55 -33.07
CA CYS A 854 -38.18 -2.54 -32.93
C CYS A 854 -38.37 -3.69 -33.92
N ASP A 855 -37.34 -3.98 -34.71
CA ASP A 855 -37.30 -5.13 -35.61
C ASP A 855 -36.44 -6.28 -35.04
N LEU A 856 -35.55 -5.97 -34.09
CA LEU A 856 -34.64 -6.93 -33.47
C LEU A 856 -34.43 -6.61 -31.99
N CYS A 857 -34.92 -7.49 -31.13
CA CYS A 857 -34.70 -7.42 -29.69
C CYS A 857 -33.67 -8.45 -29.23
N LEU A 858 -32.67 -8.02 -28.47
CA LEU A 858 -31.62 -8.86 -27.91
C LEU A 858 -31.71 -8.89 -26.38
N LEU A 859 -31.98 -10.07 -25.83
CA LEU A 859 -32.10 -10.28 -24.38
C LEU A 859 -30.71 -10.58 -23.78
N SER A 860 -30.23 -9.68 -22.92
CA SER A 860 -28.95 -9.77 -22.22
C SER A 860 -29.12 -9.73 -20.69
N LEU A 861 -30.10 -10.50 -20.21
CA LEU A 861 -30.55 -10.50 -18.80
C LEU A 861 -29.69 -11.35 -17.85
N GLY A 862 -28.56 -11.88 -18.33
CA GLY A 862 -27.67 -12.78 -17.60
C GLY A 862 -28.02 -14.26 -17.78
N PHE A 863 -27.24 -15.12 -17.14
CA PHE A 863 -27.37 -16.59 -17.24
C PHE A 863 -27.69 -17.23 -15.88
N LEU A 864 -28.26 -18.42 -15.93
CA LEU A 864 -28.46 -19.36 -14.83
C LEU A 864 -27.36 -20.44 -14.89
N GLY A 865 -27.58 -21.59 -14.28
CA GLY A 865 -26.61 -22.68 -14.23
C GLY A 865 -26.24 -23.29 -15.60
N PRO A 866 -25.42 -24.36 -15.58
CA PRO A 866 -25.10 -25.12 -16.78
C PRO A 866 -26.34 -25.86 -17.32
N GLU A 867 -26.29 -26.25 -18.59
CA GLU A 867 -27.25 -27.21 -19.16
C GLU A 867 -27.25 -28.55 -18.41
N ASN A 868 -28.42 -29.19 -18.34
CA ASN A 868 -28.66 -30.31 -17.44
C ASN A 868 -28.19 -31.68 -17.97
N ASP A 869 -27.95 -31.85 -19.27
CA ASP A 869 -27.74 -33.18 -19.88
C ASP A 869 -26.65 -34.00 -19.15
N ALA A 870 -25.44 -33.45 -19.01
CA ALA A 870 -24.35 -34.13 -18.29
C ALA A 870 -24.48 -34.05 -16.75
N VAL A 871 -25.13 -33.02 -16.22
CA VAL A 871 -25.42 -32.88 -14.77
C VAL A 871 -26.33 -34.01 -14.30
N THR A 872 -27.42 -34.27 -15.03
CA THR A 872 -28.36 -35.35 -14.76
C THR A 872 -27.73 -36.71 -15.00
N ALA A 873 -26.98 -36.90 -16.09
CA ALA A 873 -26.33 -38.17 -16.39
C ALA A 873 -25.32 -38.59 -15.30
N LEU A 874 -24.56 -37.63 -14.74
CA LEU A 874 -23.63 -37.88 -13.64
C LEU A 874 -24.30 -37.89 -12.27
N GLY A 875 -25.53 -37.41 -12.14
CA GLY A 875 -26.23 -37.30 -10.85
C GLY A 875 -25.66 -36.20 -9.94
N LEU A 876 -25.23 -35.08 -10.52
CA LEU A 876 -24.64 -33.96 -9.77
C LEU A 876 -25.73 -33.13 -9.08
N GLU A 877 -25.55 -32.83 -7.80
CA GLU A 877 -26.45 -31.94 -7.06
C GLU A 877 -26.31 -30.48 -7.52
N GLN A 878 -27.43 -29.77 -7.58
CA GLN A 878 -27.47 -28.33 -7.85
C GLN A 878 -27.97 -27.54 -6.63
N ASP A 879 -27.53 -26.29 -6.50
CA ASP A 879 -28.03 -25.35 -5.51
C ASP A 879 -29.38 -24.72 -5.93
N GLY A 880 -29.98 -23.92 -5.06
CA GLY A 880 -31.25 -23.21 -5.36
C GLY A 880 -31.17 -22.17 -6.48
N ARG A 881 -29.98 -21.93 -7.03
CA ARG A 881 -29.72 -21.06 -8.19
C ARG A 881 -29.33 -21.85 -9.44
N SER A 882 -29.52 -23.17 -9.44
CA SER A 882 -29.16 -24.12 -10.51
C SER A 882 -27.66 -24.31 -10.77
N ASN A 883 -26.78 -23.75 -9.94
CA ASN A 883 -25.34 -24.02 -10.05
C ASN A 883 -25.03 -25.40 -9.51
N ILE A 884 -23.97 -26.05 -10.01
CA ILE A 884 -23.50 -27.33 -9.45
C ILE A 884 -22.96 -27.07 -8.05
N LYS A 885 -23.47 -27.82 -7.08
CA LYS A 885 -23.16 -27.68 -5.67
C LYS A 885 -21.76 -28.23 -5.38
N ALA A 886 -20.84 -27.33 -5.07
CA ALA A 886 -19.53 -27.67 -4.52
C ALA A 886 -18.99 -26.49 -3.71
N ASP A 887 -18.20 -26.82 -2.68
CA ASP A 887 -17.52 -25.83 -1.85
C ASP A 887 -16.51 -25.02 -2.67
N ASP A 888 -16.22 -23.80 -2.23
CA ASP A 888 -15.07 -23.04 -2.74
C ASP A 888 -13.77 -23.49 -2.04
N GLN A 889 -12.67 -22.81 -2.32
CA GLN A 889 -11.36 -23.11 -1.73
C GLN A 889 -11.30 -23.02 -0.19
N LYS A 890 -12.24 -22.33 0.45
CA LYS A 890 -12.31 -22.15 1.91
C LYS A 890 -13.25 -23.16 2.57
N GLY A 891 -14.02 -23.94 1.79
CA GLY A 891 -14.95 -24.95 2.31
C GLY A 891 -14.28 -26.24 2.75
N LYS A 892 -15.10 -27.18 3.24
CA LYS A 892 -14.65 -28.46 3.82
C LYS A 892 -14.15 -29.42 2.73
N SER A 893 -14.81 -29.40 1.57
CA SER A 893 -14.50 -30.26 0.43
C SER A 893 -14.32 -29.43 -0.85
N PRO A 894 -13.23 -28.65 -0.98
CA PRO A 894 -13.08 -27.67 -2.05
C PRO A 894 -13.32 -28.26 -3.45
N TYR A 895 -14.20 -27.63 -4.23
CA TYR A 895 -14.53 -27.98 -5.63
C TYR A 895 -15.04 -29.40 -5.87
N LYS A 896 -15.16 -30.25 -4.84
CA LYS A 896 -15.69 -31.61 -4.96
C LYS A 896 -17.21 -31.56 -5.06
N THR A 897 -17.75 -32.32 -5.99
CA THR A 897 -19.19 -32.56 -6.09
C THR A 897 -19.61 -33.68 -5.14
N ASN A 898 -20.90 -34.03 -5.14
CA ASN A 898 -21.41 -35.22 -4.45
C ASN A 898 -20.92 -36.54 -5.06
N VAL A 899 -20.38 -36.52 -6.28
CA VAL A 899 -19.87 -37.70 -6.98
C VAL A 899 -18.36 -37.80 -6.82
N GLU A 900 -17.88 -38.95 -6.38
CA GLU A 900 -16.45 -39.20 -6.16
C GLU A 900 -15.65 -39.02 -7.47
N ARG A 901 -14.46 -38.42 -7.37
CA ARG A 901 -13.56 -38.11 -8.51
C ARG A 901 -14.15 -37.11 -9.53
N VAL A 902 -15.26 -36.44 -9.20
CA VAL A 902 -15.86 -35.38 -10.03
C VAL A 902 -15.80 -34.03 -9.30
N TYR A 903 -15.23 -33.05 -9.98
CA TYR A 903 -15.01 -31.69 -9.50
C TYR A 903 -15.72 -30.69 -10.40
N THR A 904 -15.98 -29.48 -9.91
CA THR A 904 -16.60 -28.40 -10.70
C THR A 904 -15.96 -27.05 -10.37
N ALA A 905 -15.79 -26.19 -11.38
CA ALA A 905 -15.14 -24.88 -11.21
C ALA A 905 -15.64 -23.84 -12.22
N GLY A 906 -15.56 -22.57 -11.83
CA GLY A 906 -15.96 -21.44 -12.67
C GLY A 906 -17.46 -21.21 -12.65
N ASP A 907 -18.00 -20.62 -13.72
CA ASP A 907 -19.37 -20.10 -13.74
C ASP A 907 -20.45 -21.19 -13.51
N CYS A 908 -20.19 -22.46 -13.84
CA CYS A 908 -21.15 -23.55 -13.56
C CYS A 908 -21.29 -23.88 -12.07
N ARG A 909 -20.33 -23.49 -11.23
CA ARG A 909 -20.37 -23.64 -9.76
C ARG A 909 -20.68 -22.31 -9.07
N ARG A 910 -20.01 -21.23 -9.49
CA ARG A 910 -20.11 -19.90 -8.88
C ARG A 910 -21.36 -19.14 -9.29
N GLY A 911 -21.91 -19.45 -10.46
CA GLY A 911 -22.75 -18.55 -11.24
C GLY A 911 -21.90 -17.58 -12.07
N GLN A 912 -22.55 -16.91 -13.03
CA GLN A 912 -21.91 -15.98 -13.96
C GLN A 912 -21.00 -14.97 -13.23
N SER A 913 -19.74 -14.89 -13.66
CA SER A 913 -18.74 -14.03 -13.02
C SER A 913 -17.70 -13.50 -14.02
N LEU A 914 -16.57 -13.02 -13.49
CA LEU A 914 -15.48 -12.48 -14.30
C LEU A 914 -14.52 -13.58 -14.76
N ILE A 915 -13.87 -13.40 -15.91
CA ILE A 915 -12.84 -14.32 -16.42
C ILE A 915 -11.76 -14.62 -15.37
N VAL A 916 -11.32 -13.59 -14.64
CA VAL A 916 -10.30 -13.75 -13.60
C VAL A 916 -10.78 -14.66 -12.44
N TRP A 917 -12.08 -14.69 -12.14
CA TRP A 917 -12.66 -15.65 -11.19
C TRP A 917 -12.69 -17.06 -11.77
N GLY A 918 -13.00 -17.21 -13.06
CA GLY A 918 -12.89 -18.49 -13.77
C GLY A 918 -11.47 -19.06 -13.70
N ILE A 919 -10.45 -18.23 -13.97
CA ILE A 919 -9.03 -18.61 -13.85
C ILE A 919 -8.70 -19.00 -12.41
N GLN A 920 -9.10 -18.18 -11.42
CA GLN A 920 -8.85 -18.44 -10.02
C GLN A 920 -9.44 -19.78 -9.56
N GLU A 921 -10.72 -20.04 -9.84
CA GLU A 921 -11.37 -21.29 -9.46
C GLU A 921 -10.77 -22.48 -10.21
N GLY A 922 -10.39 -22.32 -11.49
CA GLY A 922 -9.70 -23.37 -12.25
C GLY A 922 -8.36 -23.75 -11.64
N ARG A 923 -7.54 -22.77 -11.25
CA ARG A 923 -6.26 -23.03 -10.56
C ARG A 923 -6.46 -23.72 -9.20
N ALA A 924 -7.44 -23.27 -8.43
CA ALA A 924 -7.74 -23.84 -7.12
C ALA A 924 -8.31 -25.26 -7.21
N CYS A 925 -9.18 -25.51 -8.19
CA CYS A 925 -9.68 -26.82 -8.52
C CYS A 925 -8.54 -27.76 -8.95
N ALA A 926 -7.65 -27.33 -9.85
CA ALA A 926 -6.47 -28.12 -10.23
C ALA A 926 -5.58 -28.49 -9.04
N ALA A 927 -5.31 -27.55 -8.14
CA ALA A 927 -4.53 -27.82 -6.94
C ALA A 927 -5.21 -28.85 -6.02
N GLN A 928 -6.54 -28.85 -5.97
CA GLN A 928 -7.30 -29.84 -5.20
C GLN A 928 -7.31 -31.22 -5.87
N VAL A 929 -7.51 -31.28 -7.19
CA VAL A 929 -7.42 -32.52 -7.98
C VAL A 929 -6.04 -33.17 -7.84
N ASP A 930 -4.96 -32.40 -8.05
CA ASP A 930 -3.58 -32.90 -7.87
C ASP A 930 -3.35 -33.43 -6.44
N ARG A 931 -3.83 -32.70 -5.42
CA ARG A 931 -3.75 -33.15 -4.03
C ARG A 931 -4.44 -34.49 -3.80
N ASP A 932 -5.63 -34.69 -4.34
CA ASP A 932 -6.38 -35.93 -4.16
C ASP A 932 -5.74 -37.10 -4.90
N LEU A 933 -5.18 -36.87 -6.10
CA LEU A 933 -4.54 -37.90 -6.91
C LEU A 933 -3.14 -38.29 -6.39
N MET A 934 -2.42 -37.34 -5.79
CA MET A 934 -1.01 -37.49 -5.41
C MET A 934 -0.76 -37.50 -3.90
N GLY A 935 -1.76 -37.19 -3.07
CA GLY A 935 -1.65 -37.02 -1.61
C GLY A 935 -1.05 -35.68 -1.15
N ASN A 936 -0.39 -34.95 -2.05
CA ASN A 936 0.11 -33.58 -1.84
C ASN A 936 0.07 -32.80 -3.15
N THR A 937 0.24 -31.47 -3.11
CA THR A 937 0.24 -30.64 -4.33
C THR A 937 1.33 -29.58 -4.28
N ARG A 938 1.92 -29.31 -5.45
CA ARG A 938 2.85 -28.18 -5.68
C ARG A 938 2.20 -27.00 -6.40
N LEU A 939 0.94 -27.15 -6.82
CA LEU A 939 0.26 -26.18 -7.65
C LEU A 939 -0.18 -24.97 -6.81
N PRO A 940 0.28 -23.76 -7.15
CA PRO A 940 -0.16 -22.54 -6.47
C PRO A 940 -1.54 -22.13 -6.99
N TRP A 941 -2.50 -21.96 -6.08
CA TRP A 941 -3.83 -21.44 -6.44
C TRP A 941 -3.99 -19.94 -6.14
N ALA A 942 -3.34 -19.44 -5.08
CA ALA A 942 -3.17 -18.02 -4.77
C ALA A 942 -1.78 -17.81 -4.14
N GLY A 943 -1.04 -16.78 -4.57
CA GLY A 943 0.32 -16.51 -4.08
C GLY A 943 1.36 -17.60 -4.44
N SER A 944 2.56 -17.51 -3.84
CA SER A 944 3.77 -18.24 -4.24
C SER A 944 3.73 -19.78 -4.17
N ILE A 945 4.66 -20.42 -4.88
CA ILE A 945 4.83 -21.88 -5.04
C ILE A 945 5.19 -22.57 -3.71
N LYS A 946 4.48 -23.66 -3.37
CA LYS A 946 4.87 -24.58 -2.28
C LYS A 946 5.84 -25.64 -2.82
N LYS A 947 6.93 -25.92 -2.10
CA LYS A 947 7.83 -27.04 -2.40
C LYS A 947 7.21 -28.36 -1.94
N ARG A 948 7.38 -29.42 -2.75
CA ARG A 948 6.90 -30.78 -2.43
C ARG A 948 7.90 -31.46 -1.50
N GLU A 949 7.42 -32.04 -0.41
CA GLU A 949 8.15 -33.09 0.30
C GLU A 949 7.92 -34.41 -0.45
N PHE A 950 9.00 -35.00 -0.96
CA PHE A 950 8.93 -36.25 -1.69
C PHE A 950 8.77 -37.40 -0.71
N LEU A 951 7.59 -38.03 -0.71
CA LEU A 951 7.41 -39.37 -0.18
C LEU A 951 7.34 -40.32 -1.38
N PRO A 952 8.28 -41.27 -1.53
CA PRO A 952 8.19 -42.25 -2.59
C PRO A 952 6.86 -43.01 -2.48
N ILE A 953 6.15 -43.12 -3.60
CA ILE A 953 4.93 -43.93 -3.71
C ILE A 953 5.32 -45.34 -3.26
N GLN A 954 4.78 -45.81 -2.13
CA GLN A 954 4.92 -47.20 -1.74
C GLN A 954 4.32 -48.03 -2.87
N GLY A 955 5.20 -48.76 -3.56
CA GLY A 955 4.84 -49.58 -4.68
C GLY A 955 3.71 -50.52 -4.29
N THR A 956 2.75 -50.66 -5.18
CA THR A 956 1.77 -51.74 -5.18
C THR A 956 2.49 -53.07 -5.30
N THR A 957 2.98 -53.61 -4.18
CA THR A 957 3.27 -55.04 -4.05
C THR A 957 2.08 -55.65 -3.35
N GLY A 958 1.33 -56.47 -4.08
CA GLY A 958 0.29 -57.31 -3.49
C GLY A 958 0.88 -58.18 -2.38
N ALA A 959 0.37 -58.01 -1.17
CA ALA A 959 0.45 -58.99 -0.10
C ALA A 959 -0.75 -58.79 0.83
N GLU A 960 -1.60 -59.80 0.81
CA GLU A 960 -2.68 -60.18 1.71
C GLU A 960 -3.16 -59.20 2.80
N LYS A 961 -4.48 -58.96 2.75
CA LYS A 961 -5.29 -58.60 3.92
C LYS A 961 -5.11 -59.67 5.01
N THR A 962 -4.44 -59.33 6.11
CA THR A 962 -4.70 -59.98 7.39
C THR A 962 -5.24 -58.96 8.37
N LYS A 963 -6.54 -59.03 8.63
CA LYS A 963 -7.18 -58.43 9.80
C LYS A 963 -6.54 -59.04 11.04
N VAL A 964 -5.94 -58.24 11.91
CA VAL A 964 -5.84 -58.57 13.34
C VAL A 964 -6.31 -57.35 14.11
N ALA A 965 -7.46 -57.53 14.75
CA ALA A 965 -7.94 -56.67 15.81
C ALA A 965 -7.04 -56.87 17.04
N ALA A 966 -6.60 -55.79 17.67
CA ALA A 966 -6.20 -55.81 19.07
C ALA A 966 -6.34 -54.40 19.66
N THR A 967 -7.30 -54.30 20.57
CA THR A 967 -7.48 -53.31 21.62
C THR A 967 -6.20 -52.99 22.41
N ALA A 968 -5.94 -51.70 22.62
CA ALA A 968 -5.56 -51.08 23.90
C ALA A 968 -5.79 -49.56 23.80
#